data_AF-A0A673NKL2-F1
#
_entry.id   AF-A0A673NKL2-F1
#
_cell.length_a   1.000
_cell.length_b   1.000
_cell.length_c   1.000
_cell.angle_alpha   90.00
_cell.angle_beta   90.00
_cell.angle_gamma   90.00
#
_symmetry.space_group_name_H-M   'P 1'
#
loop_
_entity.id
_entity.type
_entity.pdbx_description
1 polymer ?
#
loop_
_entity_poly.entity_id
_entity_poly.type
_entity_poly.pdbx_seq_one_letter_code
_entity_poly.pdbx_strand_id
1 'polypeptide(L)'
;TLGFVVQGHSLNKTVLCCLVIIHHQTTITVSMSRSGFTVCEYLQYLCLLPDDSLITKRGFLTPSLLREHVIKLWEKEGFFLKHLFSGFDMNNSEKGFSPEVFFLELLVVPPCRYRPVNRLGDQMFTNGQTVNLQAVLKDSFIIQKLLALIAAEKTNATEDTQTEMEQVGRIYIDQTFLTGIQGLTLTDKLYNMWIRLQSHVNIVFDSDMDKLMTEKFPGIRQLLEKKEGLFRKHMMGKRVDYAARSVICPDMYIGTNEIGIPMVFATKLTYPQPVTPWNVKELRQAVLNGPSIHPGASMVINEDGSRTKYIPVTWVPVPYWYRVSVPNPSNVMYCVFQVVIRQGELLLGVLDKAHYGSSAYGLVHCCYELYGGETSGKLLSCLARLFTAYLQLYRGFTLGVEDILVKDGANKQRRKIIQKSVTCGSKDRLNRVAFLKKILHGMLFSRDLPLNQVPVYVQISCLLGQIELEGRRPPLMPSGKSLPCFQPYEPQPRSGGFVTGRFLTGIKPPEFFFHCMAGREGLVDTAVKTSRSGYLQRCVIKHLEGLVVQYDLTVRDSDGSVVQFLYGEDGLDIPKTQFLQLQQFPFIKDNYEVIRKSKCLDEVLAKMDPEAAFNHFKAIKRWKAKHERVSPRDGAFLLFSQKKLSKLKSQIEDQTLANGREPATLQLLENWRALDESGRKKYLKKTSHCPDPCLGLYRPDICFGSVSETFDSIVESYMNQFNVNVFVHSVCADRLRHLLQLKWQRSLCDPGEAVGLLAAQSIGEPSTQMTLNTFHFAGRGEMNVTLGIPRLREILMVASSNIKTPMMSIPVLMNKKALRRVKTLRKKITRVCLSEVLHKVDVIETFRSVEKRSQKSRVFKLTFHFLPPERYQQDKLLTPNEILQFMEQKFFRMLLEAIKKLSAKLAAVNVVDTRKAMASDNDRDAVCLTSPQDDADEETENNRIVDDEANEGDTDATDSRRKEKQEEEVDYESEEGEEAIDEELEDVAEGGQEEAGSQENSEEESGESQPADQTQSPDISEELEGASQDSMRISTVLQLSSAIEDYKYDTKNGLWCELTLVLPLTKVHFDLTSVVVKQAQDAVIMETKGITRCLLNEVTIKEGKKQMVLNTEGINMHEMFKHADILDLNRLYSNEVHAMASTYGIEVALRVIEKEIKDVFAVYGIEVDPRHLSLVADYMCFEGVYKPLNRFGIQSNSSPLQQMTFETSYKFLKQATMLGSYDRLSSPSACLVVGKVVKGGTGLFDLKQPL
;
A
#
# COMPACT_ATOMS: atom_id res chain seq x y z
N THR A 1 7.27 18.93 -67.16
CA THR A 1 6.53 19.83 -68.08
C THR A 1 5.49 20.58 -67.26
N LEU A 2 5.57 21.92 -67.29
CA LEU A 2 4.67 23.00 -66.79
C LEU A 2 3.43 22.57 -65.97
N GLY A 3 3.06 23.13 -64.82
CA GLY A 3 3.50 24.27 -63.98
C GLY A 3 2.36 24.60 -63.00
N PHE A 4 2.60 25.16 -61.81
CA PHE A 4 1.53 25.77 -60.99
C PHE A 4 2.04 26.87 -60.05
N VAL A 5 1.36 28.02 -60.07
CA VAL A 5 1.51 29.17 -59.17
C VAL A 5 0.31 29.20 -58.21
N VAL A 6 0.66 29.09 -56.92
CA VAL A 6 0.18 29.78 -55.70
C VAL A 6 -1.32 30.08 -55.49
N GLN A 7 -1.87 29.56 -54.37
CA GLN A 7 -2.44 30.27 -53.21
C GLN A 7 -3.59 29.47 -52.59
N GLY A 8 -3.54 29.22 -51.28
CA GLY A 8 -4.66 28.57 -50.59
C GLY A 8 -4.38 28.13 -49.15
N HIS A 9 -4.21 29.11 -48.26
CA HIS A 9 -4.63 29.13 -46.86
C HIS A 9 -4.96 27.81 -46.09
N SER A 10 -4.27 27.71 -44.95
CA SER A 10 -4.80 27.45 -43.59
C SER A 10 -4.59 26.09 -42.93
N LEU A 11 -4.17 26.21 -41.66
CA LEU A 11 -4.48 25.35 -40.51
C LEU A 11 -3.57 24.14 -40.24
N ASN A 12 -2.37 24.48 -39.76
CA ASN A 12 -1.85 24.13 -38.43
C ASN A 12 -2.49 22.91 -37.73
N LYS A 13 -1.85 21.76 -37.90
CA LYS A 13 -1.57 20.83 -36.80
C LYS A 13 -0.06 20.62 -36.77
N THR A 14 0.59 21.32 -35.85
CA THR A 14 2.04 21.31 -35.72
C THR A 14 2.45 20.17 -34.80
N VAL A 15 3.16 19.23 -35.41
CA VAL A 15 4.00 18.20 -34.80
C VAL A 15 4.96 18.85 -33.80
N LEU A 16 4.93 18.34 -32.57
CA LEU A 16 5.77 18.75 -31.46
C LEU A 16 7.09 17.96 -31.53
N CYS A 17 8.17 18.61 -31.98
CA CYS A 17 9.53 18.12 -31.82
C CYS A 17 10.31 19.10 -30.94
N CYS A 18 10.69 18.59 -29.76
CA CYS A 18 11.82 18.94 -28.90
C CYS A 18 12.22 20.42 -28.77
N LEU A 19 11.72 20.99 -27.68
CA LEU A 19 12.21 22.20 -27.05
C LEU A 19 12.54 21.81 -25.60
N VAL A 20 13.81 21.54 -25.30
CA VAL A 20 14.27 21.38 -23.91
C VAL A 20 14.59 22.79 -23.41
N ILE A 21 13.53 23.53 -23.07
CA ILE A 21 13.59 24.59 -22.06
C ILE A 21 13.52 23.89 -20.71
N ILE A 22 14.37 24.33 -19.79
CA ILE A 22 14.22 24.11 -18.35
C ILE A 22 12.90 24.78 -17.95
N HIS A 23 11.80 24.03 -17.95
CA HIS A 23 10.62 24.36 -17.16
C HIS A 23 10.66 23.47 -15.93
N HIS A 24 11.33 23.94 -14.89
CA HIS A 24 10.95 23.59 -13.54
C HIS A 24 10.53 24.90 -12.89
N GLN A 25 9.23 25.18 -12.94
CA GLN A 25 8.61 26.13 -12.02
C GLN A 25 8.73 25.53 -10.63
N THR A 26 9.76 25.96 -9.90
CA THR A 26 9.73 25.99 -8.45
C THR A 26 9.22 27.37 -8.07
N THR A 27 7.90 27.50 -7.89
CA THR A 27 7.30 28.58 -7.13
C THR A 27 7.70 28.39 -5.67
N ILE A 28 8.89 28.88 -5.31
CA ILE A 28 9.25 29.11 -3.91
C ILE A 28 8.40 30.31 -3.45
N THR A 29 7.30 30.01 -2.76
CA THR A 29 6.58 31.01 -1.96
C THR A 29 7.38 31.28 -0.68
N VAL A 30 8.47 32.04 -0.80
CA VAL A 30 9.02 32.73 0.37
C VAL A 30 8.14 33.95 0.60
N SER A 31 7.31 33.88 1.65
CA SER A 31 6.66 35.04 2.23
C SER A 31 7.72 35.92 2.90
N MET A 32 8.46 36.70 2.10
CA MET A 32 9.32 37.75 2.62
C MET A 32 8.53 39.04 2.78
N SER A 33 8.26 39.35 4.05
CA SER A 33 7.78 40.64 4.49
C SER A 33 8.73 41.78 4.04
N ARG A 34 8.16 42.78 3.35
CA ARG A 34 8.61 44.17 3.24
C ARG A 34 10.14 44.40 3.14
N SER A 35 10.65 44.45 1.92
CA SER A 35 11.60 45.48 1.49
C SER A 35 11.62 45.55 -0.03
N GLY A 36 11.24 46.70 -0.58
CA GLY A 36 11.01 46.87 -2.02
C GLY A 36 12.28 46.87 -2.84
N PHE A 37 12.29 46.07 -3.90
CA PHE A 37 13.05 46.28 -5.13
C PHE A 37 12.21 45.77 -6.31
N THR A 38 11.95 46.65 -7.27
CA THR A 38 11.06 46.45 -8.43
C THR A 38 11.78 45.73 -9.58
N VAL A 39 11.18 44.65 -10.09
CA VAL A 39 11.67 43.79 -11.21
C VAL A 39 11.30 44.35 -12.60
N CYS A 40 11.01 45.65 -12.73
CA CYS A 40 10.53 46.24 -13.99
C CYS A 40 11.61 46.65 -15.01
N GLU A 41 12.91 46.51 -14.72
CA GLU A 41 13.97 46.93 -15.66
C GLU A 41 14.54 45.79 -16.54
N TYR A 42 14.18 44.53 -16.30
CA TYR A 42 14.80 43.38 -17.00
C TYR A 42 14.25 43.11 -18.40
N LEU A 43 13.06 43.60 -18.75
CA LEU A 43 12.47 43.40 -20.09
C LEU A 43 12.97 44.40 -21.15
N GLN A 44 13.74 45.42 -20.75
CA GLN A 44 14.22 46.46 -21.67
C GLN A 44 15.62 46.18 -22.23
N TYR A 45 16.35 45.21 -21.69
CA TYR A 45 17.70 44.83 -22.15
C TYR A 45 17.73 43.69 -23.19
N LEU A 46 16.57 43.16 -23.59
CA LEU A 46 16.43 42.14 -24.64
C LEU A 46 16.38 42.73 -26.07
N CYS A 47 16.46 44.05 -26.23
CA CYS A 47 16.26 44.75 -27.51
C CYS A 47 17.52 45.50 -28.02
N LEU A 48 18.68 44.85 -28.10
CA LEU A 48 19.85 45.41 -28.81
C LEU A 48 20.59 44.35 -29.64
N LEU A 49 19.99 43.96 -30.76
CA LEU A 49 20.70 43.65 -32.01
C LEU A 49 19.83 44.15 -33.20
N PRO A 50 20.45 44.61 -34.30
CA PRO A 50 19.74 45.16 -35.45
C PRO A 50 19.07 44.04 -36.27
N ASP A 51 17.94 44.38 -36.90
CA ASP A 51 17.10 43.59 -37.82
C ASP A 51 15.93 42.77 -37.22
N ASP A 52 14.95 43.50 -36.70
CA ASP A 52 13.67 43.04 -36.11
C ASP A 52 12.59 42.52 -37.10
N SER A 53 12.93 42.08 -38.32
CA SER A 53 11.90 41.72 -39.33
C SER A 53 11.55 40.22 -39.45
N LEU A 54 12.12 39.32 -38.64
CA LEU A 54 11.97 37.87 -38.82
C LEU A 54 11.45 37.06 -37.61
N ILE A 55 11.14 37.68 -36.47
CA ILE A 55 10.72 36.98 -35.23
C ILE A 55 9.21 36.65 -35.21
N THR A 56 8.69 36.11 -36.32
CA THR A 56 7.37 35.47 -36.37
C THR A 56 7.41 34.01 -36.85
N LYS A 57 8.61 33.46 -37.13
CA LYS A 57 8.80 32.03 -37.43
C LYS A 57 9.60 31.37 -36.30
N ARG A 58 9.14 30.21 -35.81
CA ARG A 58 9.91 29.33 -34.90
C ARG A 58 11.28 29.03 -35.54
N GLY A 59 12.33 29.72 -35.09
CA GLY A 59 13.70 29.50 -35.56
C GLY A 59 14.38 28.37 -34.79
N PHE A 60 15.22 27.58 -35.47
CA PHE A 60 16.05 26.56 -34.83
C PHE A 60 17.28 27.22 -34.19
N LEU A 61 17.48 27.00 -32.88
CA LEU A 61 18.65 27.48 -32.17
C LEU A 61 19.77 26.43 -32.25
N THR A 62 20.97 26.83 -32.68
CA THR A 62 22.10 25.90 -32.73
C THR A 62 22.65 25.62 -31.31
N PRO A 63 23.17 24.40 -31.04
CA PRO A 63 23.77 24.08 -29.73
C PRO A 63 24.92 25.00 -29.33
N SER A 64 25.69 25.53 -30.29
CA SER A 64 26.78 26.48 -30.03
C SER A 64 26.26 27.82 -29.49
N LEU A 65 25.19 28.35 -30.08
CA LEU A 65 24.58 29.58 -29.62
C LEU A 65 23.92 29.39 -28.25
N LEU A 66 23.28 28.23 -28.03
CA LEU A 66 22.74 27.87 -26.72
C LEU A 66 23.83 27.82 -25.65
N ARG A 67 25.00 27.23 -25.96
CA ARG A 67 26.15 27.20 -25.06
C ARG A 67 26.62 28.59 -24.67
N GLU A 68 26.75 29.51 -25.63
CA GLU A 68 27.11 30.90 -25.33
C GLU A 68 26.10 31.59 -24.41
N HIS A 69 24.80 31.35 -24.63
CA HIS A 69 23.75 31.89 -23.76
C HIS A 69 23.83 31.31 -22.34
N VAL A 70 24.06 30.01 -22.19
CA VAL A 70 24.20 29.36 -20.88
C VAL A 70 25.43 29.86 -20.12
N ILE A 71 26.55 30.07 -20.82
CA ILE A 71 27.77 30.64 -20.22
C ILE A 71 27.51 32.07 -19.74
N LYS A 72 26.90 32.92 -20.57
CA LYS A 72 26.54 34.30 -20.20
C LYS A 72 25.55 34.34 -19.03
N LEU A 73 24.63 33.38 -18.96
CA LEU A 73 23.71 33.24 -17.82
C LEU A 73 24.47 32.89 -16.54
N TRP A 74 25.42 31.95 -16.63
CA TRP A 74 26.22 31.53 -15.48
C TRP A 74 27.22 32.60 -15.02
N GLU A 75 27.71 33.44 -15.92
CA GLU A 75 28.52 34.61 -15.55
C GLU A 75 27.72 35.64 -14.75
N LYS A 76 26.43 35.81 -15.07
CA LYS A 76 25.54 36.76 -14.37
C LYS A 76 24.94 36.22 -13.08
N GLU A 77 24.36 35.02 -13.13
CA GLU A 77 23.57 34.41 -12.04
C GLU A 77 24.29 33.21 -11.39
N GLY A 78 25.59 33.05 -11.65
CA GLY A 78 26.38 31.91 -11.18
C GLY A 78 26.37 31.72 -9.66
N PHE A 79 26.21 32.80 -8.88
CA PHE A 79 26.06 32.69 -7.42
C PHE A 79 24.83 31.85 -7.04
N PHE A 80 23.67 32.13 -7.63
CA PHE A 80 22.43 31.40 -7.34
C PHE A 80 22.48 29.97 -7.90
N LEU A 81 22.96 29.82 -9.14
CA LEU A 81 23.03 28.52 -9.81
C LEU A 81 24.02 27.56 -9.12
N LYS A 82 25.11 28.05 -8.53
CA LYS A 82 26.01 27.24 -7.70
C LYS A 82 25.32 26.63 -6.48
N HIS A 83 24.37 27.34 -5.86
CA HIS A 83 23.61 26.81 -4.72
C HIS A 83 22.58 25.75 -5.16
N LEU A 84 21.98 25.91 -6.35
CA LEU A 84 21.07 24.91 -6.91
C LEU A 84 21.80 23.62 -7.35
N PHE A 85 23.01 23.78 -7.86
CA PHE A 85 23.85 22.70 -8.36
C PHE A 85 25.10 22.51 -7.48
N SER A 86 24.87 22.41 -6.17
CA SER A 86 25.92 22.29 -5.15
C SER A 86 26.91 21.15 -5.40
N GLY A 87 26.48 20.14 -6.15
CA GLY A 87 27.29 18.97 -6.46
C GLY A 87 28.52 19.21 -7.30
N PHE A 88 28.55 20.33 -8.02
CA PHE A 88 29.68 20.68 -8.86
C PHE A 88 30.65 21.65 -8.20
N ASP A 89 30.42 22.02 -6.93
CA ASP A 89 31.28 22.90 -6.12
C ASP A 89 32.28 22.10 -5.25
N MET A 90 32.55 20.84 -5.62
CA MET A 90 33.40 19.94 -4.83
C MET A 90 34.87 20.38 -4.86
N ASN A 91 35.26 20.99 -3.73
CA ASN A 91 36.59 21.40 -3.29
C ASN A 91 37.16 22.68 -3.91
N ASN A 92 37.86 23.44 -3.07
CA ASN A 92 38.78 24.56 -3.36
C ASN A 92 39.91 24.20 -4.34
N SER A 93 39.61 23.55 -5.46
CA SER A 93 40.47 23.56 -6.63
C SER A 93 40.13 24.85 -7.38
N GLU A 94 41.15 25.64 -7.72
CA GLU A 94 41.00 26.93 -8.44
C GLU A 94 40.31 26.82 -9.81
N LYS A 95 39.89 25.62 -10.22
CA LYS A 95 39.05 25.38 -11.39
C LYS A 95 37.59 25.31 -10.95
N GLY A 96 36.93 26.46 -10.93
CA GLY A 96 35.48 26.54 -10.77
C GLY A 96 34.74 25.72 -11.85
N PHE A 97 33.55 25.23 -11.51
CA PHE A 97 32.64 24.55 -12.42
C PHE A 97 32.45 25.32 -13.74
N SER A 98 32.60 24.63 -14.88
CA SER A 98 32.27 25.16 -16.20
C SER A 98 30.87 24.71 -16.64
N PRO A 99 29.99 25.62 -17.10
CA PRO A 99 28.66 25.29 -17.66
C PRO A 99 28.71 24.38 -18.90
N GLU A 100 29.90 24.05 -19.37
CA GLU A 100 30.15 23.19 -20.53
C GLU A 100 29.78 21.73 -20.28
N VAL A 101 29.64 21.30 -19.02
CA VAL A 101 29.26 19.91 -18.67
C VAL A 101 27.89 19.50 -19.23
N PHE A 102 26.99 20.47 -19.50
CA PHE A 102 25.70 20.21 -20.14
C PHE A 102 25.81 19.88 -21.64
N PHE A 103 26.96 20.12 -22.27
CA PHE A 103 27.20 19.90 -23.68
C PHE A 103 28.22 18.77 -23.89
N LEU A 104 27.88 17.81 -24.74
CA LEU A 104 28.78 16.70 -25.07
C LEU A 104 29.62 17.05 -26.31
N GLU A 105 30.89 17.41 -26.08
CA GLU A 105 31.86 17.56 -27.18
C GLU A 105 32.47 16.21 -27.60
N LEU A 106 32.62 15.29 -26.64
CA LEU A 106 33.24 13.99 -26.81
C LEU A 106 32.33 12.88 -26.29
N LEU A 107 32.16 11.82 -27.08
CA LEU A 107 31.43 10.62 -26.66
C LEU A 107 32.41 9.53 -26.23
N VAL A 108 32.30 9.07 -24.99
CA VAL A 108 33.17 8.00 -24.45
C VAL A 108 32.71 6.65 -24.98
N VAL A 109 33.63 5.90 -25.59
CA VAL A 109 33.36 4.55 -26.10
C VAL A 109 33.78 3.52 -25.05
N PRO A 110 32.87 2.65 -24.56
CA PRO A 110 33.22 1.60 -23.61
C PRO A 110 34.27 0.62 -24.19
N PRO A 111 35.22 0.14 -23.38
CA PRO A 111 36.18 -0.89 -23.80
C PRO A 111 35.51 -2.14 -24.39
N CYS A 112 36.21 -2.83 -25.30
CA CYS A 112 35.67 -4.00 -26.03
C CYS A 112 35.16 -5.12 -25.10
N ARG A 113 35.71 -5.25 -23.88
CA ARG A 113 35.24 -6.23 -22.89
C ARG A 113 33.77 -6.06 -22.51
N TYR A 114 33.26 -4.82 -22.49
CA TYR A 114 31.87 -4.51 -22.14
C TYR A 114 30.92 -4.53 -23.34
N ARG A 115 31.46 -4.71 -24.56
CA ARG A 115 30.69 -4.84 -25.80
C ARG A 115 31.12 -6.10 -26.55
N PRO A 116 30.97 -7.30 -25.95
CA PRO A 116 31.36 -8.54 -26.59
C PRO A 116 30.47 -8.85 -27.80
N VAL A 117 31.00 -9.65 -28.72
CA VAL A 117 30.23 -10.22 -29.84
C VAL A 117 29.22 -11.22 -29.29
N ASN A 118 27.94 -11.04 -29.62
CA ASN A 118 26.87 -11.95 -29.21
C ASN A 118 26.93 -13.19 -30.10
N ARG A 119 26.82 -14.39 -29.50
CA ARG A 119 26.80 -15.66 -30.24
C ARG A 119 25.49 -16.38 -29.99
N LEU A 120 24.75 -16.68 -31.07
CA LEU A 120 23.55 -17.50 -31.03
C LEU A 120 23.83 -18.74 -31.87
N GLY A 121 24.14 -19.87 -31.21
CA GLY A 121 24.70 -21.03 -31.88
C GLY A 121 26.05 -20.70 -32.53
N ASP A 122 26.18 -21.01 -33.82
CA ASP A 122 27.39 -20.74 -34.61
C ASP A 122 27.42 -19.33 -35.24
N GLN A 123 26.29 -18.61 -35.23
CA GLN A 123 26.20 -17.27 -35.81
C GLN A 123 26.70 -16.20 -34.83
N MET A 124 27.52 -15.28 -35.35
CA MET A 124 28.08 -14.16 -34.59
C MET A 124 27.36 -12.86 -34.96
N PHE A 125 26.81 -12.19 -33.95
CA PHE A 125 26.13 -10.91 -34.06
C PHE A 125 26.94 -9.81 -33.37
N THR A 126 26.99 -8.64 -33.98
CA THR A 126 27.57 -7.45 -33.34
C THR A 126 26.74 -7.05 -32.13
N ASN A 127 27.41 -6.50 -31.11
CA ASN A 127 26.71 -5.97 -29.94
C ASN A 127 25.83 -4.77 -30.34
N GLY A 128 24.60 -4.68 -29.83
CA GLY A 128 23.69 -3.57 -30.12
C GLY A 128 24.28 -2.18 -29.79
N GLN A 129 25.05 -2.06 -28.70
CA GLN A 129 25.72 -0.79 -28.37
C GLN A 129 26.75 -0.38 -29.43
N THR A 130 27.45 -1.36 -30.02
CA THR A 130 28.42 -1.10 -31.09
C THR A 130 27.72 -0.62 -32.36
N VAL A 131 26.53 -1.16 -32.66
CA VAL A 131 25.72 -0.72 -33.80
C VAL A 131 25.29 0.74 -33.64
N ASN A 132 24.78 1.12 -32.45
CA ASN A 132 24.38 2.51 -32.17
C ASN A 132 25.57 3.48 -32.29
N LEU A 133 26.73 3.13 -31.72
CA LEU A 133 27.94 3.95 -31.83
C LEU A 133 28.46 4.07 -33.27
N GLN A 134 28.34 3.00 -34.07
CA GLN A 134 28.72 3.03 -35.48
C GLN A 134 27.83 3.99 -36.29
N ALA A 135 26.55 4.10 -35.96
CA ALA A 135 25.63 5.06 -36.59
C ALA A 135 26.06 6.51 -36.30
N VAL A 136 26.40 6.84 -35.06
CA VAL A 136 26.93 8.17 -34.67
C VAL A 136 28.21 8.51 -35.44
N LEU A 137 29.14 7.56 -35.55
CA LEU A 137 30.39 7.77 -36.30
C LEU A 137 30.15 8.02 -37.80
N LYS A 138 29.21 7.31 -38.42
CA LYS A 138 28.84 7.52 -39.83
C LYS A 138 28.32 8.93 -40.06
N ASP A 139 27.41 9.41 -39.21
CA ASP A 139 26.85 10.76 -39.32
C ASP A 139 27.91 11.85 -39.09
N SER A 140 28.80 11.66 -38.11
CA SER A 140 29.92 12.57 -37.87
C SER A 140 30.84 12.71 -39.09
N PHE A 141 31.13 11.59 -39.78
CA PHE A 141 31.95 11.61 -40.99
C PHE A 141 31.26 12.31 -42.17
N ILE A 142 29.94 12.12 -42.30
CA ILE A 142 29.12 12.82 -43.32
C ILE A 142 29.11 14.33 -43.07
N ILE A 143 28.93 14.75 -41.81
CA ILE A 143 28.98 16.16 -41.43
C ILE A 143 30.36 16.76 -41.73
N GLN A 144 31.45 16.05 -41.43
CA GLN A 144 32.81 16.52 -41.75
C GLN A 144 33.01 16.72 -43.26
N LYS A 145 32.48 15.82 -44.09
CA LYS A 145 32.48 15.98 -45.56
C LYS A 145 31.66 17.17 -46.03
N LEU A 146 30.46 17.38 -45.47
CA LEU A 146 29.62 18.54 -45.79
C LEU A 146 30.30 19.86 -45.42
N LEU A 147 30.93 19.93 -44.25
CA LEU A 147 31.67 21.12 -43.82
C LEU A 147 32.87 21.41 -44.73
N ALA A 148 33.60 20.37 -45.17
CA ALA A 148 34.68 20.52 -46.14
C ALA A 148 34.19 21.04 -47.50
N LEU A 149 33.00 20.61 -47.97
CA LEU A 149 32.39 21.14 -49.18
C LEU A 149 31.94 22.60 -49.03
N ILE A 150 31.32 22.96 -47.90
CA ILE A 150 30.91 24.34 -47.62
C ILE A 150 32.14 25.26 -47.52
N ALA A 151 33.24 24.77 -46.94
CA ALA A 151 34.50 25.50 -46.89
C ALA A 151 35.09 25.70 -48.30
N ALA A 152 35.05 24.67 -49.15
CA ALA A 152 35.51 24.74 -50.54
C ALA A 152 34.67 25.71 -51.39
N GLU A 153 33.35 25.77 -51.20
CA GLU A 153 32.49 26.77 -51.87
C GLU A 153 32.82 28.20 -51.43
N LYS A 154 33.14 28.42 -50.15
CA LYS A 154 33.54 29.73 -49.63
C LYS A 154 34.91 30.19 -50.13
N THR A 155 35.89 29.30 -50.28
CA THR A 155 37.20 29.63 -50.85
C THR A 155 37.12 29.96 -52.34
N ASN A 156 36.26 29.26 -53.09
CA ASN A 156 36.03 29.53 -54.51
C ASN A 156 35.36 30.90 -54.76
N ALA A 157 34.63 31.46 -53.79
CA ALA A 157 34.03 32.78 -53.88
C ALA A 157 35.02 33.94 -53.59
N THR A 158 36.22 33.64 -53.08
CA THR A 158 37.25 34.65 -52.72
C THR A 158 38.46 34.70 -53.67
N GLU A 159 38.61 33.73 -54.59
CA GLU A 159 39.72 33.67 -55.55
C GLU A 159 39.29 34.09 -56.98
N ASP A 160 38.71 35.29 -57.12
CA ASP A 160 38.67 36.01 -58.40
C ASP A 160 39.83 37.03 -58.43
N THR A 161 41.08 36.57 -58.43
CA THR A 161 42.26 37.38 -58.82
C THR A 161 43.48 36.49 -59.16
N GLN A 162 43.59 36.18 -60.46
CA GLN A 162 44.76 35.82 -61.29
C GLN A 162 45.99 35.04 -60.74
N THR A 163 46.37 34.04 -61.57
CA THR A 163 47.70 33.45 -61.91
C THR A 163 48.21 32.14 -61.26
N GLU A 164 48.16 31.08 -62.10
CA GLU A 164 49.07 29.93 -62.37
C GLU A 164 49.83 29.15 -61.26
N MET A 165 49.44 27.87 -61.16
CA MET A 165 50.19 26.62 -60.94
C MET A 165 51.12 26.47 -59.70
N GLU A 166 50.72 25.62 -58.75
CA GLU A 166 51.35 24.29 -58.56
C GLU A 166 50.56 23.37 -57.59
N GLN A 167 50.74 22.08 -57.81
CA GLN A 167 49.95 20.96 -57.33
C GLN A 167 50.15 20.63 -55.84
N VAL A 168 49.09 20.70 -55.04
CA VAL A 168 48.88 19.79 -53.89
C VAL A 168 47.40 19.39 -53.83
N GLY A 169 47.13 18.16 -54.29
CA GLY A 169 45.96 17.33 -53.93
C GLY A 169 44.57 17.99 -53.87
N ARG A 170 43.93 18.25 -55.03
CA ARG A 170 42.46 18.30 -55.09
C ARG A 170 41.91 16.93 -54.69
N ILE A 171 41.44 16.78 -53.46
CA ILE A 171 40.66 15.62 -53.04
C ILE A 171 39.35 15.66 -53.84
N TYR A 172 39.20 14.75 -54.80
CA TYR A 172 37.91 14.54 -55.48
C TYR A 172 36.94 13.98 -54.42
N ILE A 173 36.14 14.86 -53.80
CA ILE A 173 35.10 14.44 -52.86
C ILE A 173 33.93 13.95 -53.71
N ASP A 174 33.69 12.64 -53.70
CA ASP A 174 32.57 12.02 -54.39
C ASP A 174 31.24 12.62 -53.91
N GLN A 175 30.48 13.27 -54.79
CA GLN A 175 29.25 14.02 -54.46
C GLN A 175 28.01 13.12 -54.34
N THR A 176 28.18 11.81 -54.55
CA THR A 176 27.12 10.79 -54.49
C THR A 176 26.40 10.72 -53.15
N PHE A 177 27.04 11.09 -52.03
CA PHE A 177 26.40 11.08 -50.70
C PHE A 177 25.36 12.20 -50.50
N LEU A 178 25.38 13.26 -51.33
CA LEU A 178 24.46 14.40 -51.22
C LEU A 178 23.03 14.07 -51.63
N THR A 179 22.81 12.98 -52.38
CA THR A 179 21.49 12.53 -52.84
C THR A 179 20.72 11.78 -51.75
N GLY A 180 21.42 11.22 -50.75
CA GLY A 180 20.82 10.51 -49.62
C GLY A 180 20.38 11.41 -48.44
N ILE A 181 20.59 12.72 -48.54
CA ILE A 181 20.34 13.68 -47.45
C ILE A 181 19.18 14.61 -47.84
N GLN A 182 18.15 14.66 -47.01
CA GLN A 182 16.98 15.51 -47.19
C GLN A 182 17.36 16.99 -46.99
N GLY A 183 16.94 17.87 -47.91
CA GLY A 183 17.19 19.31 -47.85
C GLY A 183 17.45 19.92 -49.24
N LEU A 184 17.00 21.16 -49.44
CA LEU A 184 17.15 21.87 -50.73
C LEU A 184 18.50 22.60 -50.83
N THR A 185 18.93 23.24 -49.74
CA THR A 185 20.24 23.92 -49.66
C THR A 185 21.27 23.06 -48.92
N LEU A 186 22.56 23.33 -49.13
CA LEU A 186 23.65 22.66 -48.38
C LEU A 186 23.56 22.95 -46.87
N THR A 187 23.09 24.14 -46.50
CA THR A 187 22.83 24.52 -45.11
C THR A 187 21.67 23.74 -44.50
N ASP A 188 20.56 23.55 -45.23
CA ASP A 188 19.43 22.74 -44.74
C ASP A 188 19.83 21.27 -44.57
N LYS A 189 20.64 20.75 -45.50
CA LYS A 189 21.22 19.40 -45.40
C LYS A 189 22.11 19.28 -44.16
N LEU A 190 22.90 20.30 -43.83
CA LEU A 190 23.72 20.32 -42.62
C LEU A 190 22.83 20.31 -41.35
N TYR A 191 21.79 21.14 -41.29
CA TYR A 191 20.86 21.17 -40.15
C TYR A 191 20.15 19.83 -39.94
N ASN A 192 19.65 19.22 -41.01
CA ASN A 192 19.01 17.90 -40.92
C ASN A 192 19.99 16.80 -40.46
N MET A 193 21.25 16.87 -40.88
CA MET A 193 22.28 15.95 -40.39
C MET A 193 22.68 16.20 -38.94
N TRP A 194 22.67 17.44 -38.45
CA TRP A 194 22.86 17.72 -37.03
C TRP A 194 21.71 17.19 -36.16
N ILE A 195 20.46 17.35 -36.60
CA ILE A 195 19.29 16.78 -35.91
C ILE A 195 19.39 15.25 -35.88
N ARG A 196 19.80 14.64 -37.00
CA ARG A 196 20.01 13.19 -37.09
C ARG A 196 21.13 12.70 -36.17
N LEU A 197 22.27 13.40 -36.14
CA LEU A 197 23.38 13.09 -35.23
C LEU A 197 22.91 13.16 -33.77
N GLN A 198 22.16 14.20 -33.40
CA GLN A 198 21.59 14.33 -32.06
C GLN A 198 20.65 13.16 -31.74
N SER A 199 19.81 12.73 -32.70
CA SER A 199 18.93 11.58 -32.51
C SER A 199 19.71 10.29 -32.24
N HIS A 200 20.73 9.99 -33.05
CA HIS A 200 21.56 8.79 -32.83
C HIS A 200 22.35 8.85 -31.52
N VAL A 201 22.82 10.03 -31.09
CA VAL A 201 23.44 10.20 -29.76
C VAL A 201 22.41 9.96 -28.67
N ASN A 202 21.17 10.45 -28.82
CA ASN A 202 20.09 10.19 -27.87
C ASN A 202 19.84 8.68 -27.74
N ILE A 203 19.76 7.93 -28.84
CA ILE A 203 19.54 6.46 -28.84
C ILE A 203 20.63 5.70 -28.07
N VAL A 204 21.89 6.16 -28.10
CA VAL A 204 22.97 5.52 -27.32
C VAL A 204 22.67 5.56 -25.82
N PHE A 205 22.11 6.66 -25.32
CA PHE A 205 21.76 6.82 -23.91
C PHE A 205 20.36 6.32 -23.59
N ASP A 206 19.38 6.67 -24.41
CA ASP A 206 17.96 6.39 -24.22
C ASP A 206 17.30 6.09 -25.58
N SER A 207 16.94 4.82 -25.79
CA SER A 207 16.25 4.40 -27.02
C SER A 207 14.85 4.99 -27.17
N ASP A 208 14.21 5.44 -26.09
CA ASP A 208 12.82 5.88 -26.10
C ASP A 208 12.67 7.35 -26.54
N MET A 209 13.79 8.10 -26.57
CA MET A 209 13.83 9.49 -27.02
C MET A 209 13.63 9.65 -28.54
N ASP A 210 13.88 8.60 -29.34
CA ASP A 210 13.59 8.60 -30.77
C ASP A 210 12.23 7.95 -31.02
N LYS A 211 11.28 8.60 -31.68
CA LYS A 211 9.96 8.00 -31.99
C LYS A 211 9.85 7.51 -33.44
N LEU A 212 10.89 7.72 -34.26
CA LEU A 212 10.83 7.52 -35.71
C LEU A 212 11.32 6.14 -36.16
N MET A 213 12.17 5.49 -35.36
CA MET A 213 12.75 4.17 -35.67
C MET A 213 12.00 3.06 -34.92
N THR A 214 11.55 2.01 -35.62
CA THR A 214 10.81 0.88 -35.03
C THR A 214 11.72 -0.23 -34.48
N GLU A 215 12.86 -0.51 -35.13
CA GLU A 215 13.86 -1.45 -34.62
C GLU A 215 14.97 -0.72 -33.86
N LYS A 216 14.93 -0.80 -32.53
CA LYS A 216 15.93 -0.15 -31.67
C LYS A 216 16.68 -1.14 -30.80
N PHE A 217 18.00 -0.96 -30.73
CA PHE A 217 18.81 -1.60 -29.70
C PHE A 217 18.70 -0.80 -28.40
N PRO A 218 18.67 -1.47 -27.24
CA PRO A 218 18.52 -0.81 -25.95
C PRO A 218 19.69 0.15 -25.69
N GLY A 219 19.34 1.36 -25.24
CA GLY A 219 20.31 2.36 -24.77
C GLY A 219 20.88 2.00 -23.40
N ILE A 220 21.81 2.83 -22.91
CA ILE A 220 22.42 2.65 -21.59
C ILE A 220 21.37 2.73 -20.47
N ARG A 221 20.39 3.63 -20.59
CA ARG A 221 19.28 3.78 -19.63
C ARG A 221 18.50 2.48 -19.48
N GLN A 222 18.08 1.86 -20.59
CA GLN A 222 17.32 0.61 -20.60
C GLN A 222 18.11 -0.58 -20.04
N LEU A 223 19.45 -0.54 -20.06
CA LEU A 223 20.32 -1.57 -19.46
C LEU A 223 20.43 -1.42 -17.92
N LEU A 224 20.34 -0.19 -17.43
CA LEU A 224 20.38 0.12 -16.00
C LEU A 224 19.00 -0.04 -15.34
N GLU A 225 17.95 0.32 -16.08
CA GLU A 225 16.55 0.24 -15.69
C GLU A 225 15.95 -1.12 -16.08
N LYS A 226 14.69 -1.36 -15.68
CA LYS A 226 13.97 -2.64 -15.73
C LYS A 226 14.40 -3.64 -14.67
N LYS A 227 13.55 -4.66 -14.50
CA LYS A 227 13.75 -5.78 -13.61
C LYS A 227 14.98 -6.61 -13.93
N GLU A 228 15.22 -6.82 -15.22
CA GLU A 228 16.44 -7.45 -15.73
C GLU A 228 17.65 -6.50 -15.72
N GLY A 229 17.48 -5.26 -15.26
CA GLY A 229 18.51 -4.25 -15.20
C GLY A 229 19.65 -4.59 -14.25
N LEU A 230 20.78 -3.90 -14.46
CA LEU A 230 22.04 -4.16 -13.77
C LEU A 230 21.93 -4.21 -12.23
N PHE A 231 21.25 -3.24 -11.62
CA PHE A 231 21.18 -3.13 -10.16
C PHE A 231 20.42 -4.29 -9.52
N ARG A 232 19.26 -4.67 -10.06
CA ARG A 232 18.41 -5.72 -9.48
C ARG A 232 18.94 -7.13 -9.80
N LYS A 233 19.27 -7.41 -11.06
CA LYS A 233 19.61 -8.77 -11.52
C LYS A 233 21.08 -9.19 -11.35
N HIS A 234 22.00 -8.22 -11.30
CA HIS A 234 23.44 -8.52 -11.29
C HIS A 234 24.19 -7.96 -10.07
N MET A 235 23.64 -6.97 -9.37
CA MET A 235 24.21 -6.45 -8.12
C MET A 235 23.51 -7.02 -6.89
N MET A 236 22.19 -6.86 -6.78
CA MET A 236 21.40 -7.37 -5.65
C MET A 236 21.20 -8.89 -5.73
N GLY A 237 20.71 -9.38 -6.88
CA GLY A 237 20.68 -10.81 -7.20
C GLY A 237 21.96 -11.22 -7.93
N LYS A 238 22.52 -12.38 -7.57
CA LYS A 238 23.66 -12.97 -8.28
C LYS A 238 23.48 -14.48 -8.37
N ARG A 239 23.92 -15.07 -9.49
CA ARG A 239 24.13 -16.52 -9.56
C ARG A 239 25.39 -16.84 -8.77
N VAL A 240 25.29 -17.81 -7.87
CA VAL A 240 26.38 -18.21 -6.97
C VAL A 240 26.97 -19.55 -7.40
N ASP A 241 28.29 -19.67 -7.27
CA ASP A 241 28.98 -20.95 -7.38
C ASP A 241 28.75 -21.80 -6.12
N TYR A 242 29.07 -23.10 -6.19
CA TYR A 242 28.93 -24.05 -5.08
C TYR A 242 27.50 -24.25 -4.55
N ALA A 243 26.49 -24.03 -5.40
CA ALA A 243 25.09 -24.33 -5.10
C ALA A 243 24.57 -25.49 -5.96
N ALA A 244 23.55 -26.19 -5.46
CA ALA A 244 22.81 -27.22 -6.19
C ALA A 244 21.33 -27.16 -5.81
N ARG A 245 20.45 -27.58 -6.73
CA ARG A 245 19.02 -27.75 -6.49
C ARG A 245 18.58 -29.15 -6.87
N SER A 246 17.71 -29.74 -6.05
CA SER A 246 16.98 -30.97 -6.36
C SER A 246 15.54 -30.85 -5.90
N VAL A 247 14.68 -31.73 -6.43
CA VAL A 247 13.37 -31.99 -5.83
C VAL A 247 13.58 -32.60 -4.45
N ILE A 248 12.85 -32.08 -3.45
CA ILE A 248 12.86 -32.59 -2.08
C ILE A 248 12.02 -33.87 -1.98
N CYS A 249 12.52 -34.86 -1.25
CA CYS A 249 11.81 -36.08 -0.91
C CYS A 249 11.66 -36.16 0.62
N PRO A 250 10.47 -36.47 1.16
CA PRO A 250 10.30 -36.62 2.59
C PRO A 250 11.09 -37.85 3.08
N ASP A 251 11.89 -37.66 4.13
CA ASP A 251 12.63 -38.74 4.80
C ASP A 251 12.40 -38.66 6.31
N MET A 252 12.02 -39.78 6.91
CA MET A 252 11.68 -39.89 8.34
C MET A 252 12.85 -40.39 9.19
N TYR A 253 13.95 -40.85 8.56
CA TYR A 253 15.09 -41.43 9.26
C TYR A 253 16.19 -40.41 9.57
N ILE A 254 16.30 -39.35 8.76
CA ILE A 254 17.22 -38.23 9.01
C ILE A 254 16.76 -37.38 10.20
N GLY A 255 17.71 -36.72 10.86
CA GLY A 255 17.42 -35.72 11.88
C GLY A 255 16.68 -34.51 11.32
N THR A 256 15.93 -33.81 12.17
CA THR A 256 15.22 -32.57 11.78
C THR A 256 16.14 -31.42 11.34
N ASN A 257 17.40 -31.47 11.75
CA ASN A 257 18.47 -30.54 11.39
C ASN A 257 19.39 -31.06 10.26
N GLU A 258 19.04 -32.19 9.64
CA GLU A 258 19.85 -32.85 8.61
C GLU A 258 19.17 -32.79 7.24
N ILE A 259 19.96 -32.89 6.18
CA ILE A 259 19.47 -32.98 4.80
C ILE A 259 20.18 -34.13 4.08
N GLY A 260 19.41 -34.95 3.36
CA GLY A 260 19.96 -36.02 2.52
C GLY A 260 20.58 -35.46 1.24
N ILE A 261 21.91 -35.53 1.12
CA ILE A 261 22.63 -35.06 -0.08
C ILE A 261 22.85 -36.24 -1.04
N PRO A 262 22.33 -36.19 -2.28
CA PRO A 262 22.62 -37.20 -3.29
C PRO A 262 24.12 -37.27 -3.63
N MET A 263 24.62 -38.48 -3.92
CA MET A 263 26.04 -38.69 -4.26
C MET A 263 26.52 -37.87 -5.46
N VAL A 264 25.63 -37.57 -6.41
CA VAL A 264 25.91 -36.71 -7.57
C VAL A 264 26.29 -35.29 -7.14
N PHE A 265 25.72 -34.77 -6.06
CA PHE A 265 26.07 -33.47 -5.51
C PHE A 265 27.30 -33.55 -4.63
N ALA A 266 27.39 -34.58 -3.76
CA ALA A 266 28.50 -34.78 -2.85
C ALA A 266 29.86 -34.97 -3.55
N THR A 267 29.87 -35.43 -4.80
CA THR A 267 31.10 -35.58 -5.62
C THR A 267 31.46 -34.31 -6.42
N LYS A 268 30.52 -33.40 -6.63
CA LYS A 268 30.72 -32.16 -7.41
C LYS A 268 30.97 -30.95 -6.51
N LEU A 269 30.20 -30.81 -5.43
CA LEU A 269 30.34 -29.72 -4.47
C LEU A 269 31.60 -29.97 -3.64
N THR A 270 32.48 -28.96 -3.60
CA THR A 270 33.76 -29.05 -2.89
C THR A 270 33.93 -27.88 -1.96
N TYR A 271 34.67 -28.08 -0.87
CA TYR A 271 34.98 -27.06 0.12
C TYR A 271 36.50 -26.93 0.25
N PRO A 272 37.06 -25.70 0.19
CA PRO A 272 38.50 -25.49 0.30
C PRO A 272 38.95 -25.63 1.77
N GLN A 273 39.33 -26.85 2.16
CA GLN A 273 39.84 -27.10 3.51
C GLN A 273 41.37 -26.88 3.57
N PRO A 274 41.88 -25.96 4.41
CA PRO A 274 43.32 -25.80 4.57
C PRO A 274 43.94 -27.05 5.20
N VAL A 275 45.09 -27.47 4.69
CA VAL A 275 45.84 -28.62 5.21
C VAL A 275 46.59 -28.18 6.46
N THR A 276 46.38 -28.92 7.55
CA THR A 276 46.92 -28.64 8.87
C THR A 276 47.40 -29.95 9.49
N PRO A 277 48.28 -29.91 10.51
CA PRO A 277 48.81 -31.14 11.12
C PRO A 277 47.73 -32.10 11.65
N TRP A 278 46.55 -31.60 12.04
CA TRP A 278 45.46 -32.41 12.57
C TRP A 278 44.63 -33.12 11.49
N ASN A 279 44.37 -32.47 10.35
CA ASN A 279 43.53 -33.02 9.27
C ASN A 279 44.31 -33.68 8.12
N VAL A 280 45.66 -33.61 8.13
CA VAL A 280 46.50 -34.08 7.01
C VAL A 280 46.26 -35.55 6.64
N LYS A 281 45.97 -36.42 7.61
CA LYS A 281 45.69 -37.84 7.36
C LYS A 281 44.39 -38.03 6.59
N GLU A 282 43.34 -37.33 6.99
CA GLU A 282 42.01 -37.38 6.36
C GLU A 282 42.05 -36.79 4.95
N LEU A 283 42.66 -35.61 4.79
CA LEU A 283 42.77 -34.95 3.49
C LEU A 283 43.65 -35.74 2.51
N ARG A 284 44.71 -36.40 3.00
CA ARG A 284 45.50 -37.32 2.19
C ARG A 284 44.64 -38.47 1.67
N GLN A 285 43.80 -39.07 2.51
CA GLN A 285 42.89 -40.12 2.08
C GLN A 285 41.87 -39.61 1.05
N ALA A 286 41.33 -38.41 1.24
CA ALA A 286 40.42 -37.80 0.27
C ALA A 286 41.10 -37.55 -1.09
N VAL A 287 42.36 -37.13 -1.11
CA VAL A 287 43.14 -36.97 -2.36
C VAL A 287 43.40 -38.32 -3.03
N LEU A 288 43.73 -39.37 -2.26
CA LEU A 288 43.90 -40.73 -2.80
C LEU A 288 42.61 -41.30 -3.40
N ASN A 289 41.47 -41.01 -2.78
CA ASN A 289 40.14 -41.44 -3.27
C ASN A 289 39.73 -40.72 -4.56
N GLY A 290 40.29 -39.54 -4.84
CA GLY A 290 40.00 -38.75 -6.04
C GLY A 290 38.58 -38.17 -6.09
N PRO A 291 38.11 -37.68 -7.25
CA PRO A 291 36.84 -36.96 -7.36
C PRO A 291 35.59 -37.85 -7.42
N SER A 292 35.74 -39.14 -7.67
CA SER A 292 34.61 -40.05 -7.95
C SER A 292 34.13 -40.84 -6.75
N ILE A 293 35.02 -41.04 -5.77
CA ILE A 293 34.74 -41.81 -4.57
C ILE A 293 34.62 -40.82 -3.42
N HIS A 294 33.41 -40.69 -2.86
CA HIS A 294 33.18 -39.89 -1.67
C HIS A 294 33.48 -40.72 -0.41
N PRO A 295 34.14 -40.16 0.63
CA PRO A 295 34.72 -38.81 0.70
C PRO A 295 36.01 -38.70 -0.11
N GLY A 296 36.09 -37.70 -1.00
CA GLY A 296 37.17 -37.55 -1.97
C GLY A 296 37.53 -36.08 -2.24
N ALA A 297 38.53 -35.84 -3.09
CA ALA A 297 38.99 -34.50 -3.46
C ALA A 297 39.11 -34.35 -4.98
N SER A 298 38.68 -33.20 -5.51
CA SER A 298 38.75 -32.90 -6.95
C SER A 298 39.98 -32.11 -7.35
N MET A 299 40.47 -31.23 -6.47
CA MET A 299 41.62 -30.38 -6.74
C MET A 299 42.42 -30.08 -5.47
N VAL A 300 43.72 -29.90 -5.65
CA VAL A 300 44.64 -29.38 -4.61
C VAL A 300 45.13 -28.01 -5.06
N ILE A 301 45.11 -27.05 -4.12
CA ILE A 301 45.62 -25.70 -4.30
C ILE A 301 46.97 -25.63 -3.58
N ASN A 302 48.03 -25.37 -4.34
CA ASN A 302 49.38 -25.23 -3.82
C ASN A 302 49.57 -23.82 -3.21
N GLU A 303 50.68 -23.62 -2.49
CA GLU A 303 51.03 -22.35 -1.84
C GLU A 303 51.20 -21.18 -2.83
N ASP A 304 51.55 -21.49 -4.09
CA ASP A 304 51.67 -20.53 -5.19
C ASP A 304 50.31 -20.18 -5.84
N GLY A 305 49.21 -20.79 -5.37
CA GLY A 305 47.86 -20.61 -5.91
C GLY A 305 47.56 -21.47 -7.15
N SER A 306 48.51 -22.31 -7.61
CA SER A 306 48.28 -23.24 -8.72
C SER A 306 47.31 -24.36 -8.33
N ARG A 307 46.47 -24.79 -9.28
CA ARG A 307 45.40 -25.78 -9.04
C ARG A 307 45.67 -27.05 -9.84
N THR A 308 45.81 -28.18 -9.15
CA THR A 308 45.97 -29.51 -9.77
C THR A 308 44.63 -30.26 -9.68
N LYS A 309 43.99 -30.58 -10.82
CA LYS A 309 42.71 -31.30 -10.90
C LYS A 309 42.91 -32.81 -11.15
N TYR A 310 42.12 -33.64 -10.48
CA TYR A 310 42.10 -35.10 -10.63
C TYR A 310 40.90 -35.58 -11.49
N ILE A 311 41.04 -36.70 -12.21
CA ILE A 311 40.03 -37.24 -13.17
C ILE A 311 39.44 -38.57 -12.64
N PRO A 312 38.13 -38.84 -12.83
CA PRO A 312 37.45 -40.06 -12.40
C PRO A 312 37.98 -41.40 -12.91
N VAL A 313 38.01 -42.43 -12.03
CA VAL A 313 37.96 -43.85 -12.39
C VAL A 313 36.86 -44.53 -11.56
N THR A 314 35.91 -45.18 -12.23
CA THR A 314 34.64 -45.69 -11.68
C THR A 314 34.74 -47.10 -11.12
N TRP A 315 34.30 -47.35 -9.87
CA TRP A 315 33.69 -48.61 -9.38
C TRP A 315 32.92 -48.35 -8.06
N VAL A 316 31.67 -48.80 -7.96
CA VAL A 316 30.89 -48.84 -6.69
C VAL A 316 30.07 -50.14 -6.60
N PRO A 317 30.21 -50.90 -5.49
CA PRO A 317 29.16 -51.81 -5.01
C PRO A 317 28.61 -51.37 -3.63
N VAL A 318 27.34 -51.70 -3.38
CA VAL A 318 26.53 -51.32 -2.21
C VAL A 318 26.28 -52.55 -1.30
N PRO A 319 26.33 -52.46 0.05
CA PRO A 319 25.84 -53.53 0.92
C PRO A 319 24.70 -53.11 1.88
N TYR A 320 23.78 -54.06 2.11
CA TYR A 320 22.65 -54.04 3.05
C TYR A 320 23.04 -54.53 4.46
N TRP A 321 22.33 -54.10 5.52
CA TRP A 321 22.49 -54.63 6.89
C TRP A 321 21.13 -54.84 7.63
N TYR A 322 21.17 -55.76 8.60
CA TYR A 322 20.10 -56.60 9.20
C TYR A 322 19.31 -55.99 10.39
N ARG A 323 18.20 -56.66 10.76
CA ARG A 323 17.20 -56.29 11.80
C ARG A 323 17.35 -57.14 13.08
N VAL A 324 17.22 -56.52 14.25
CA VAL A 324 17.20 -57.18 15.59
C VAL A 324 15.88 -56.85 16.32
N SER A 325 15.33 -57.82 17.04
CA SER A 325 13.99 -57.82 17.69
C SER A 325 14.09 -57.78 19.21
N VAL A 326 13.26 -56.97 19.91
CA VAL A 326 12.87 -57.16 21.34
C VAL A 326 11.56 -56.39 21.66
N PRO A 327 10.87 -56.56 22.83
CA PRO A 327 9.48 -57.00 22.87
C PRO A 327 8.46 -55.97 23.44
N ASN A 328 7.18 -56.31 23.31
CA ASN A 328 5.98 -55.55 23.71
C ASN A 328 5.92 -55.11 25.18
N PRO A 329 5.25 -53.98 25.45
CA PRO A 329 4.50 -53.79 26.69
C PRO A 329 2.99 -53.58 26.44
N SER A 330 2.23 -54.12 27.39
CA SER A 330 0.78 -54.27 27.42
C SER A 330 0.00 -52.97 27.65
N ASN A 331 -1.20 -52.93 27.08
CA ASN A 331 -2.23 -51.90 27.25
C ASN A 331 -2.58 -51.60 28.71
N VAL A 332 -2.65 -50.31 29.04
CA VAL A 332 -3.56 -49.79 30.08
C VAL A 332 -4.24 -48.54 29.53
N MET A 333 -5.56 -48.54 29.60
CA MET A 333 -6.46 -47.42 29.23
C MET A 333 -6.76 -46.60 30.48
N TYR A 334 -6.89 -45.26 30.40
CA TYR A 334 -7.98 -44.43 30.97
C TYR A 334 -7.67 -42.91 30.90
N CYS A 335 -8.73 -42.13 30.60
CA CYS A 335 -8.93 -40.66 30.61
C CYS A 335 -7.87 -39.75 29.93
N VAL A 336 -8.26 -39.15 28.78
CA VAL A 336 -7.34 -38.82 27.67
C VAL A 336 -7.02 -37.32 27.50
N PHE A 337 -7.77 -36.40 28.13
CA PHE A 337 -7.74 -34.99 27.73
C PHE A 337 -6.65 -34.11 28.36
N GLN A 338 -6.13 -34.46 29.54
CA GLN A 338 -5.11 -33.65 30.22
C GLN A 338 -3.77 -34.37 30.20
N VAL A 339 -2.75 -33.74 29.59
CA VAL A 339 -1.38 -34.24 29.58
C VAL A 339 -0.62 -33.76 30.81
N VAL A 340 -0.08 -34.69 31.59
CA VAL A 340 0.72 -34.40 32.78
C VAL A 340 2.08 -35.07 32.66
N ILE A 341 3.14 -34.26 32.68
CA ILE A 341 4.52 -34.70 32.67
C ILE A 341 5.18 -34.24 33.95
N ARG A 342 5.76 -35.18 34.71
CA ARG A 342 6.46 -34.86 35.97
C ARG A 342 7.83 -35.53 35.94
N GLN A 343 8.87 -34.75 36.23
CA GLN A 343 10.27 -35.24 36.25
C GLN A 343 10.69 -35.97 34.95
N GLY A 344 10.11 -35.60 33.81
CA GLY A 344 10.41 -36.20 32.51
C GLY A 344 9.58 -37.44 32.15
N GLU A 345 8.68 -37.90 33.03
CA GLU A 345 7.79 -39.03 32.78
C GLU A 345 6.38 -38.55 32.39
N LEU A 346 5.82 -39.13 31.32
CA LEU A 346 4.43 -38.90 30.93
C LEU A 346 3.52 -39.77 31.83
N LEU A 347 2.81 -39.13 32.76
CA LEU A 347 1.97 -39.82 33.74
C LEU A 347 0.52 -40.00 33.26
N LEU A 348 -0.02 -38.99 32.56
CA LEU A 348 -1.41 -38.95 32.13
C LEU A 348 -1.53 -38.26 30.77
N GLY A 349 -2.51 -38.66 29.96
CA GLY A 349 -2.91 -38.01 28.71
C GLY A 349 -2.26 -38.59 27.46
N VAL A 350 -2.80 -38.24 26.30
CA VAL A 350 -2.29 -38.64 24.99
C VAL A 350 -1.58 -37.46 24.33
N LEU A 351 -0.44 -37.75 23.70
CA LEU A 351 0.29 -36.75 22.93
C LEU A 351 -0.36 -36.55 21.56
N ASP A 352 -1.01 -35.41 21.40
CA ASP A 352 -1.57 -34.96 20.11
C ASP A 352 -0.70 -33.91 19.40
N LYS A 353 -1.16 -33.45 18.23
CA LYS A 353 -0.57 -32.33 17.46
C LYS A 353 -0.29 -31.09 18.33
N ALA A 354 -1.09 -30.83 19.36
CA ALA A 354 -0.90 -29.72 20.29
C ALA A 354 0.38 -29.82 21.16
N HIS A 355 1.02 -30.99 21.21
CA HIS A 355 2.19 -31.21 22.05
C HIS A 355 3.50 -31.27 21.24
N TYR A 356 3.50 -31.98 20.11
CA TYR A 356 4.70 -32.16 19.28
C TYR A 356 4.62 -31.47 17.92
N GLY A 357 3.50 -30.86 17.57
CA GLY A 357 3.35 -30.05 16.36
C GLY A 357 3.82 -28.61 16.56
N SER A 358 3.63 -27.79 15.53
CA SER A 358 3.86 -26.34 15.61
C SER A 358 2.72 -25.66 16.38
N SER A 359 2.72 -25.83 17.69
CA SER A 359 1.73 -25.27 18.60
C SER A 359 2.41 -24.63 19.80
N ALA A 360 1.99 -23.41 20.12
CA ALA A 360 2.48 -22.69 21.29
C ALA A 360 2.23 -23.50 22.58
N TYR A 361 3.20 -23.44 23.48
CA TYR A 361 3.18 -24.13 24.78
C TYR A 361 3.08 -25.67 24.74
N GLY A 362 3.30 -26.29 23.58
CA GLY A 362 3.42 -27.74 23.46
C GLY A 362 4.67 -28.30 24.15
N LEU A 363 4.75 -29.62 24.29
CA LEU A 363 5.89 -30.33 24.86
C LEU A 363 7.24 -29.92 24.22
N VAL A 364 7.28 -29.85 22.90
CA VAL A 364 8.50 -29.50 22.14
C VAL A 364 8.92 -28.06 22.40
N HIS A 365 7.95 -27.14 22.51
CA HIS A 365 8.20 -25.73 22.82
C HIS A 365 8.66 -25.55 24.28
N CYS A 366 8.05 -26.26 25.23
CA CYS A 366 8.52 -26.29 26.62
C CYS A 366 9.93 -26.86 26.73
N CYS A 367 10.26 -27.89 25.96
CA CYS A 367 11.63 -28.44 25.88
C CYS A 367 12.62 -27.42 25.31
N TYR A 368 12.22 -26.67 24.28
CA TYR A 368 13.01 -25.59 23.70
C TYR A 368 13.37 -24.50 24.73
N GLU A 369 12.40 -24.06 25.54
CA GLU A 369 12.65 -23.04 26.57
C GLU A 369 13.55 -23.54 27.71
N LEU A 370 13.42 -24.80 28.13
CA LEU A 370 14.18 -25.35 29.26
C LEU A 370 15.60 -25.78 28.87
N TYR A 371 15.75 -26.45 27.72
CA TYR A 371 16.97 -27.14 27.31
C TYR A 371 17.58 -26.64 25.99
N GLY A 372 16.95 -25.64 25.34
CA GLY A 372 17.43 -25.05 24.09
C GLY A 372 17.02 -25.81 22.83
N GLY A 373 17.36 -25.21 21.68
CA GLY A 373 16.96 -25.69 20.36
C GLY A 373 17.52 -27.05 19.97
N GLU A 374 18.78 -27.34 20.31
CA GLU A 374 19.44 -28.59 19.95
C GLU A 374 18.73 -29.81 20.58
N THR A 375 18.40 -29.71 21.86
CA THR A 375 17.69 -30.78 22.59
C THR A 375 16.27 -30.97 22.07
N SER A 376 15.58 -29.87 21.75
CA SER A 376 14.23 -29.90 21.18
C SER A 376 14.20 -30.57 19.80
N GLY A 377 15.16 -30.26 18.92
CA GLY A 377 15.31 -30.92 17.62
C GLY A 377 15.63 -32.41 17.72
N LYS A 378 16.43 -32.82 18.72
CA LYS A 378 16.68 -34.24 19.02
C LYS A 378 15.39 -34.94 19.48
N LEU A 379 14.61 -34.31 20.37
CA LEU A 379 13.34 -34.85 20.85
C LEU A 379 12.36 -35.10 19.68
N LEU A 380 12.19 -34.13 18.78
CA LEU A 380 11.36 -34.28 17.58
C LEU A 380 11.83 -35.44 16.70
N SER A 381 13.13 -35.55 16.46
CA SER A 381 13.71 -36.64 15.65
C SER A 381 13.49 -38.01 16.29
N CYS A 382 13.63 -38.11 17.62
CA CYS A 382 13.33 -39.33 18.37
C CYS A 382 11.85 -39.73 18.28
N LEU A 383 10.93 -38.77 18.47
CA LEU A 383 9.49 -39.01 18.35
C LEU A 383 9.11 -39.44 16.93
N ALA A 384 9.65 -38.77 15.90
CA ALA A 384 9.40 -39.12 14.51
C ALA A 384 9.84 -40.56 14.20
N ARG A 385 11.06 -40.95 14.58
CA ARG A 385 11.56 -42.33 14.41
C ARG A 385 10.72 -43.34 15.21
N LEU A 386 10.33 -43.01 16.44
CA LEU A 386 9.49 -43.86 17.28
C LEU A 386 8.12 -44.12 16.64
N PHE A 387 7.42 -43.06 16.20
CA PHE A 387 6.11 -43.20 15.57
C PHE A 387 6.18 -43.94 14.24
N THR A 388 7.23 -43.69 13.45
CA THR A 388 7.48 -44.42 12.20
C THR A 388 7.69 -45.91 12.45
N ALA A 389 8.57 -46.25 13.40
CA ALA A 389 8.81 -47.63 13.80
C ALA A 389 7.55 -48.29 14.37
N TYR A 390 6.76 -47.56 15.16
CA TYR A 390 5.49 -48.08 15.67
C TYR A 390 4.50 -48.41 14.54
N LEU A 391 4.35 -47.49 13.57
CA LEU A 391 3.44 -47.67 12.44
C LEU A 391 3.87 -48.82 11.50
N GLN A 392 5.18 -48.96 11.28
CA GLN A 392 5.72 -49.98 10.38
C GLN A 392 5.82 -51.38 11.03
N LEU A 393 6.24 -51.46 12.30
CA LEU A 393 6.58 -52.72 12.95
C LEU A 393 5.40 -53.31 13.74
N TYR A 394 4.55 -52.46 14.33
CA TYR A 394 3.54 -52.90 15.30
C TYR A 394 2.10 -52.70 14.81
N ARG A 395 1.79 -51.56 14.18
CA ARG A 395 0.41 -51.23 13.80
C ARG A 395 0.32 -50.36 12.56
N GLY A 396 -0.18 -50.91 11.45
CA GLY A 396 -0.56 -50.09 10.29
C GLY A 396 -1.74 -49.16 10.59
N PHE A 397 -1.79 -48.02 9.92
CA PHE A 397 -2.93 -47.10 9.94
C PHE A 397 -3.61 -47.09 8.57
N THR A 398 -4.93 -47.22 8.55
CA THR A 398 -5.75 -47.19 7.34
C THR A 398 -7.05 -46.45 7.63
N LEU A 399 -7.67 -45.91 6.59
CA LEU A 399 -8.98 -45.27 6.66
C LEU A 399 -9.84 -45.84 5.53
N GLY A 400 -10.90 -46.54 5.90
CA GLY A 400 -11.81 -47.19 4.96
C GLY A 400 -13.05 -46.36 4.68
N VAL A 401 -13.87 -46.81 3.73
CA VAL A 401 -15.19 -46.21 3.47
C VAL A 401 -16.11 -46.35 4.69
N GLU A 402 -15.96 -47.43 5.47
CA GLU A 402 -16.75 -47.69 6.69
C GLU A 402 -16.61 -46.60 7.76
N ASP A 403 -15.44 -45.98 7.90
CA ASP A 403 -15.18 -44.91 8.87
C ASP A 403 -15.96 -43.62 8.56
N ILE A 404 -16.33 -43.47 7.29
CA ILE A 404 -17.07 -42.33 6.73
C ILE A 404 -18.59 -42.60 6.75
N LEU A 405 -19.00 -43.86 6.91
CA LEU A 405 -20.42 -44.21 6.93
C LEU A 405 -21.11 -43.66 8.19
N VAL A 406 -22.15 -42.87 7.93
CA VAL A 406 -23.04 -42.37 8.98
C VAL A 406 -23.99 -43.48 9.41
N LYS A 407 -24.09 -43.75 10.72
CA LYS A 407 -25.07 -44.69 11.29
C LYS A 407 -26.49 -44.37 10.82
N ASP A 408 -27.30 -45.40 10.58
CA ASP A 408 -28.66 -45.25 10.02
C ASP A 408 -29.58 -44.34 10.84
N GLY A 409 -29.47 -44.37 12.18
CA GLY A 409 -30.21 -43.47 13.05
C GLY A 409 -29.89 -41.99 12.81
N ALA A 410 -28.60 -41.66 12.70
CA ALA A 410 -28.14 -40.31 12.40
C ALA A 410 -28.46 -39.90 10.95
N ASN A 411 -28.39 -40.83 9.99
CA ASN A 411 -28.78 -40.57 8.60
C ASN A 411 -30.29 -40.26 8.48
N LYS A 412 -31.15 -40.95 9.25
CA LYS A 412 -32.58 -40.63 9.37
C LYS A 412 -32.80 -39.23 9.96
N GLN A 413 -32.07 -38.86 11.00
CA GLN A 413 -32.14 -37.51 11.58
C GLN A 413 -31.68 -36.44 10.58
N ARG A 414 -30.57 -36.67 9.86
CA ARG A 414 -30.10 -35.78 8.79
C ARG A 414 -31.16 -35.57 7.71
N ARG A 415 -31.77 -36.64 7.20
CA ARG A 415 -32.86 -36.53 6.20
C ARG A 415 -34.03 -35.72 6.71
N LYS A 416 -34.44 -35.90 7.98
CA LYS A 416 -35.48 -35.07 8.60
C LYS A 416 -35.10 -33.59 8.64
N ILE A 417 -33.84 -33.28 8.94
CA ILE A 417 -33.33 -31.91 8.99
C ILE A 417 -33.27 -31.28 7.59
N ILE A 418 -32.82 -32.02 6.57
CA ILE A 418 -32.81 -31.56 5.17
C ILE A 418 -34.24 -31.36 4.64
N GLN A 419 -35.19 -32.23 4.98
CA GLN A 419 -36.59 -32.03 4.61
C GLN A 419 -37.18 -30.77 5.25
N LYS A 420 -36.82 -30.46 6.51
CA LYS A 420 -37.19 -29.19 7.15
C LYS A 420 -36.59 -27.98 6.42
N SER A 421 -35.37 -28.06 5.88
CA SER A 421 -34.78 -26.92 5.15
C SER A 421 -35.46 -26.66 3.81
N VAL A 422 -36.00 -27.69 3.14
CA VAL A 422 -36.74 -27.55 1.87
C VAL A 422 -38.08 -26.83 2.08
N THR A 423 -38.81 -27.11 3.17
CA THR A 423 -40.10 -26.48 3.48
C THR A 423 -40.00 -25.04 3.97
N CYS A 424 -38.83 -24.61 4.45
CA CYS A 424 -38.59 -23.23 4.90
C CYS A 424 -38.50 -22.21 3.75
N GLY A 425 -38.41 -22.66 2.49
CA GLY A 425 -38.19 -21.81 1.30
C GLY A 425 -39.29 -20.78 1.01
N SER A 426 -40.48 -20.90 1.60
CA SER A 426 -41.61 -19.98 1.36
C SER A 426 -41.89 -18.98 2.50
N LYS A 427 -41.59 -19.30 3.77
CA LYS A 427 -42.03 -18.48 4.93
C LYS A 427 -41.01 -17.48 5.47
N ASP A 428 -39.72 -17.79 5.45
CA ASP A 428 -38.69 -16.92 6.04
C ASP A 428 -37.66 -16.52 5.00
N ARG A 429 -37.90 -15.42 4.25
CA ARG A 429 -36.94 -14.90 3.27
C ARG A 429 -35.73 -14.19 3.93
N LEU A 430 -35.93 -13.55 5.09
CA LEU A 430 -34.91 -12.73 5.76
C LEU A 430 -33.96 -13.46 6.74
N ASN A 431 -34.36 -14.57 7.39
CA ASN A 431 -33.55 -15.25 8.42
C ASN A 431 -32.80 -16.51 7.96
N ARG A 432 -32.70 -16.74 6.63
CA ARG A 432 -32.27 -18.03 6.05
C ARG A 432 -30.83 -18.44 6.42
N VAL A 433 -29.90 -17.49 6.45
CA VAL A 433 -28.46 -17.77 6.64
C VAL A 433 -28.15 -18.14 8.09
N ALA A 434 -28.71 -17.40 9.06
CA ALA A 434 -28.54 -17.67 10.49
C ALA A 434 -29.16 -19.01 10.91
N PHE A 435 -30.31 -19.37 10.34
CA PHE A 435 -30.99 -20.63 10.64
C PHE A 435 -30.25 -21.86 10.10
N LEU A 436 -29.71 -21.79 8.87
CA LEU A 436 -28.89 -22.86 8.29
C LEU A 436 -27.55 -23.06 9.03
N LYS A 437 -26.88 -21.97 9.45
CA LYS A 437 -25.69 -22.05 10.32
C LYS A 437 -25.98 -22.71 11.68
N LYS A 438 -27.15 -22.43 12.26
CA LYS A 438 -27.59 -23.00 13.55
C LYS A 438 -27.85 -24.51 13.46
N ILE A 439 -28.36 -24.98 12.32
CA ILE A 439 -28.55 -26.41 12.03
C ILE A 439 -27.20 -27.14 11.87
N LEU A 440 -26.23 -26.52 11.19
CA LEU A 440 -24.89 -27.08 10.99
C LEU A 440 -24.14 -27.21 12.33
N HIS A 441 -24.20 -26.18 13.18
CA HIS A 441 -23.63 -26.20 14.55
C HIS A 441 -24.27 -27.25 15.46
N GLY A 442 -25.58 -27.49 15.32
CA GLY A 442 -26.28 -28.53 16.08
C GLY A 442 -25.87 -29.96 15.73
N MET A 443 -25.29 -30.20 14.54
CA MET A 443 -24.79 -31.53 14.13
C MET A 443 -23.33 -31.81 14.55
N LEU A 444 -22.55 -30.76 14.85
CA LEU A 444 -21.11 -30.85 15.11
C LEU A 444 -20.75 -31.34 16.52
N PHE A 445 -21.65 -31.18 17.49
CA PHE A 445 -21.40 -31.47 18.92
C PHE A 445 -21.35 -32.97 19.31
N SER A 446 -21.28 -33.90 18.36
CA SER A 446 -21.41 -35.35 18.63
C SER A 446 -20.12 -36.17 18.51
N ARG A 447 -18.97 -35.61 18.11
CA ARG A 447 -17.68 -36.34 18.09
C ARG A 447 -16.48 -35.41 18.33
N ASP A 448 -15.59 -35.82 19.22
CA ASP A 448 -14.25 -35.23 19.39
C ASP A 448 -13.36 -35.62 18.19
N LEU A 449 -13.35 -34.77 17.15
CA LEU A 449 -12.32 -34.78 16.11
C LEU A 449 -11.61 -33.41 16.10
N PRO A 450 -10.32 -33.36 15.70
CA PRO A 450 -9.54 -32.13 15.66
C PRO A 450 -10.26 -31.05 14.81
N LEU A 451 -10.45 -29.87 15.42
CA LEU A 451 -11.31 -28.77 14.97
C LEU A 451 -11.13 -28.32 13.51
N ASN A 452 -9.95 -28.52 12.91
CA ASN A 452 -9.66 -28.05 11.55
C ASN A 452 -10.15 -29.00 10.43
N GLN A 453 -10.43 -30.27 10.74
CA GLN A 453 -10.88 -31.27 9.74
C GLN A 453 -12.38 -31.57 9.78
N VAL A 454 -13.08 -31.04 10.78
CA VAL A 454 -14.52 -31.27 10.96
C VAL A 454 -15.35 -30.79 9.77
N PRO A 455 -15.06 -29.66 9.10
CA PRO A 455 -15.79 -29.25 7.90
C PRO A 455 -15.70 -30.28 6.77
N VAL A 456 -14.51 -30.84 6.54
CA VAL A 456 -14.27 -31.83 5.47
C VAL A 456 -15.05 -33.11 5.74
N TYR A 457 -15.02 -33.62 6.98
CA TYR A 457 -15.80 -34.80 7.35
C TYR A 457 -17.31 -34.57 7.19
N VAL A 458 -17.79 -33.37 7.54
CA VAL A 458 -19.21 -32.98 7.35
C VAL A 458 -19.58 -32.91 5.88
N GLN A 459 -18.72 -32.38 5.00
CA GLN A 459 -18.98 -32.33 3.56
C GLN A 459 -19.02 -33.72 2.92
N ILE A 460 -18.14 -34.63 3.35
CA ILE A 460 -18.11 -36.01 2.84
C ILE A 460 -19.32 -36.80 3.34
N SER A 461 -19.62 -36.72 4.64
CA SER A 461 -20.56 -37.63 5.31
C SER A 461 -21.99 -37.09 5.42
N CYS A 462 -22.16 -35.77 5.53
CA CYS A 462 -23.44 -35.11 5.79
C CYS A 462 -23.99 -34.38 4.57
N LEU A 463 -23.40 -33.24 4.19
CA LEU A 463 -23.82 -32.37 3.07
C LEU A 463 -22.75 -31.32 2.76
N LEU A 464 -22.66 -30.83 1.52
CA LEU A 464 -21.73 -29.76 1.12
C LEU A 464 -22.12 -28.39 1.67
N GLY A 465 -23.41 -28.02 1.60
CA GLY A 465 -23.93 -26.78 2.17
C GLY A 465 -24.15 -25.67 1.13
N GLN A 466 -24.17 -24.42 1.59
CA GLN A 466 -24.39 -23.25 0.73
C GLN A 466 -23.11 -22.93 -0.03
N ILE A 467 -23.21 -22.85 -1.36
CA ILE A 467 -22.16 -22.29 -2.22
C ILE A 467 -22.34 -20.77 -2.24
N GLU A 468 -21.28 -20.03 -1.95
CA GLU A 468 -21.24 -18.57 -2.11
C GLU A 468 -20.11 -18.22 -3.08
N LEU A 469 -20.40 -17.28 -3.99
CA LEU A 469 -19.44 -16.66 -4.90
C LEU A 469 -19.31 -15.19 -4.50
N GLU A 470 -18.09 -14.73 -4.18
CA GLU A 470 -17.79 -13.37 -3.70
C GLU A 470 -18.64 -12.95 -2.47
N GLY A 471 -18.94 -13.91 -1.59
CA GLY A 471 -19.82 -13.72 -0.43
C GLY A 471 -21.30 -13.52 -0.78
N ARG A 472 -21.67 -13.70 -2.05
CA ARG A 472 -23.05 -13.70 -2.56
C ARG A 472 -23.45 -15.09 -3.02
N ARG A 473 -24.73 -15.29 -3.34
CA ARG A 473 -25.19 -16.55 -3.94
C ARG A 473 -24.87 -16.59 -5.43
N PRO A 474 -24.89 -17.78 -6.07
CA PRO A 474 -24.74 -17.88 -7.51
C PRO A 474 -25.64 -16.88 -8.25
N PRO A 475 -25.09 -16.14 -9.23
CA PRO A 475 -25.82 -15.08 -9.91
C PRO A 475 -26.99 -15.66 -10.72
N LEU A 476 -28.01 -14.82 -10.93
CA LEU A 476 -29.12 -15.14 -11.82
C LEU A 476 -28.81 -14.64 -13.22
N MET A 477 -29.13 -15.45 -14.23
CA MET A 477 -29.16 -15.03 -15.63
C MET A 477 -30.22 -13.93 -15.83
N PRO A 478 -30.14 -13.12 -16.90
CA PRO A 478 -31.15 -12.11 -17.22
C PRO A 478 -32.59 -12.66 -17.33
N SER A 479 -32.73 -13.96 -17.64
CA SER A 479 -34.01 -14.68 -17.62
C SER A 479 -34.58 -14.93 -16.21
N GLY A 480 -33.90 -14.51 -15.15
CA GLY A 480 -34.25 -14.76 -13.75
C GLY A 480 -33.93 -16.17 -13.26
N LYS A 481 -33.24 -16.98 -14.07
CA LYS A 481 -32.87 -18.36 -13.75
C LYS A 481 -31.42 -18.45 -13.25
N SER A 482 -31.15 -19.29 -12.26
CA SER A 482 -29.76 -19.58 -11.86
C SER A 482 -29.10 -20.62 -12.78
N LEU A 483 -29.88 -21.61 -13.25
CA LEU A 483 -29.48 -22.55 -14.30
C LEU A 483 -30.66 -22.80 -15.25
N PRO A 484 -30.41 -23.23 -16.51
CA PRO A 484 -31.47 -23.49 -17.48
C PRO A 484 -32.52 -24.51 -17.00
N CYS A 485 -32.12 -25.43 -16.12
CA CYS A 485 -32.97 -26.48 -15.54
C CYS A 485 -33.93 -25.99 -14.44
N PHE A 486 -33.73 -24.78 -13.90
CA PHE A 486 -34.61 -24.19 -12.89
C PHE A 486 -35.65 -23.27 -13.53
N GLN A 487 -36.78 -23.09 -12.82
CA GLN A 487 -37.78 -22.11 -13.22
C GLN A 487 -37.28 -20.68 -12.93
N PRO A 488 -37.72 -19.67 -13.70
CA PRO A 488 -37.40 -18.28 -13.39
C PRO A 488 -37.82 -17.92 -11.96
N TYR A 489 -36.92 -17.29 -11.20
CA TYR A 489 -37.13 -16.85 -9.82
C TYR A 489 -37.56 -17.95 -8.84
N GLU A 490 -37.13 -19.19 -9.07
CA GLU A 490 -37.46 -20.32 -8.22
C GLU A 490 -36.96 -20.10 -6.77
N PRO A 491 -37.86 -20.15 -5.75
CA PRO A 491 -37.52 -19.78 -4.38
C PRO A 491 -36.84 -20.89 -3.55
N GLN A 492 -36.61 -22.06 -4.16
CA GLN A 492 -36.02 -23.21 -3.49
C GLN A 492 -34.56 -22.91 -3.11
N PRO A 493 -34.06 -23.40 -1.95
CA PRO A 493 -32.64 -23.24 -1.60
C PRO A 493 -31.69 -23.80 -2.67
N ARG A 494 -32.12 -24.87 -3.36
CA ARG A 494 -31.34 -25.57 -4.38
C ARG A 494 -31.04 -24.71 -5.61
N SER A 495 -32.00 -23.91 -6.08
CA SER A 495 -31.77 -22.97 -7.19
C SER A 495 -30.78 -21.87 -6.80
N GLY A 496 -30.71 -21.53 -5.51
CA GLY A 496 -29.78 -20.54 -4.97
C GLY A 496 -28.42 -21.10 -4.52
N GLY A 497 -28.01 -22.28 -4.99
CA GLY A 497 -26.69 -22.85 -4.68
C GLY A 497 -26.59 -23.62 -3.36
N PHE A 498 -27.70 -23.99 -2.70
CA PHE A 498 -27.66 -24.86 -1.52
C PHE A 498 -27.57 -26.34 -1.91
N VAL A 499 -26.39 -26.93 -1.72
CA VAL A 499 -26.08 -28.32 -2.07
C VAL A 499 -26.42 -29.25 -0.92
N THR A 500 -27.45 -30.05 -1.13
CA THR A 500 -27.89 -31.08 -0.17
C THR A 500 -27.14 -32.40 -0.35
N GLY A 501 -26.51 -32.60 -1.51
CA GLY A 501 -25.63 -33.72 -1.80
C GLY A 501 -24.41 -33.75 -0.88
N ARG A 502 -23.80 -34.93 -0.79
CA ARG A 502 -22.56 -35.21 -0.05
C ARG A 502 -21.64 -36.04 -0.95
N PHE A 503 -20.33 -35.95 -0.77
CA PHE A 503 -19.39 -36.67 -1.63
C PHE A 503 -19.60 -38.19 -1.60
N LEU A 504 -19.95 -38.76 -0.43
CA LEU A 504 -20.16 -40.21 -0.28
C LEU A 504 -21.26 -40.80 -1.18
N THR A 505 -22.34 -40.05 -1.46
CA THR A 505 -23.46 -40.52 -2.29
C THR A 505 -23.53 -39.84 -3.65
N GLY A 506 -22.55 -39.00 -3.97
CA GLY A 506 -22.57 -38.14 -5.14
C GLY A 506 -23.46 -36.91 -5.01
N ILE A 507 -23.24 -35.98 -5.93
CA ILE A 507 -23.90 -34.68 -6.02
C ILE A 507 -24.74 -34.68 -7.31
N LYS A 508 -25.90 -34.01 -7.30
CA LYS A 508 -26.77 -33.91 -8.49
C LYS A 508 -26.16 -32.96 -9.53
N PRO A 509 -26.45 -33.11 -10.85
CA PRO A 509 -25.82 -32.28 -11.88
C PRO A 509 -25.95 -30.75 -11.69
N PRO A 510 -27.12 -30.18 -11.31
CA PRO A 510 -27.23 -28.74 -11.05
C PRO A 510 -26.41 -28.28 -9.83
N GLU A 511 -26.31 -29.13 -8.81
CA GLU A 511 -25.52 -28.85 -7.60
C GLU A 511 -24.01 -28.99 -7.88
N PHE A 512 -23.63 -29.93 -8.74
CA PHE A 512 -22.25 -30.12 -9.20
C PHE A 512 -21.76 -28.89 -9.96
N PHE A 513 -22.57 -28.31 -10.84
CA PHE A 513 -22.19 -27.10 -11.56
C PHE A 513 -21.92 -25.91 -10.63
N PHE A 514 -22.78 -25.67 -9.64
CA PHE A 514 -22.52 -24.64 -8.62
C PHE A 514 -21.25 -24.93 -7.81
N HIS A 515 -20.97 -26.20 -7.52
CA HIS A 515 -19.73 -26.58 -6.84
C HIS A 515 -18.49 -26.30 -7.70
N CYS A 516 -18.54 -26.57 -9.01
CA CYS A 516 -17.46 -26.23 -9.95
C CYS A 516 -17.22 -24.72 -10.05
N MET A 517 -18.29 -23.91 -9.98
CA MET A 517 -18.16 -22.44 -9.96
C MET A 517 -17.32 -21.97 -8.77
N ALA A 518 -17.64 -22.43 -7.56
CA ALA A 518 -16.86 -22.07 -6.36
C ALA A 518 -15.43 -22.62 -6.40
N GLY A 519 -15.22 -23.82 -6.96
CA GLY A 519 -13.87 -24.37 -7.16
C GLY A 519 -13.02 -23.51 -8.10
N ARG A 520 -13.60 -23.01 -9.19
CA ARG A 520 -12.91 -22.12 -10.16
C ARG A 520 -12.62 -20.75 -9.58
N GLU A 521 -13.55 -20.16 -8.82
CA GLU A 521 -13.34 -18.87 -8.16
C GLU A 521 -12.09 -18.89 -7.28
N GLY A 522 -11.92 -19.91 -6.44
CA GLY A 522 -10.74 -20.04 -5.59
C GLY A 522 -9.42 -20.16 -6.39
N LEU A 523 -9.45 -20.81 -7.56
CA LEU A 523 -8.28 -20.91 -8.45
C LEU A 523 -7.95 -19.57 -9.11
N VAL A 524 -8.95 -18.84 -9.59
CA VAL A 524 -8.78 -17.51 -10.20
C VAL A 524 -8.26 -16.52 -9.17
N ASP A 525 -8.82 -16.53 -7.96
CA ASP A 525 -8.36 -15.67 -6.86
C ASP A 525 -6.91 -15.92 -6.49
N THR A 526 -6.48 -17.19 -6.52
CA THR A 526 -5.08 -17.55 -6.26
C THR A 526 -4.16 -17.09 -7.39
N ALA A 527 -4.60 -17.18 -8.65
CA ALA A 527 -3.81 -16.73 -9.80
C ALA A 527 -3.61 -15.20 -9.80
N VAL A 528 -4.66 -14.42 -9.52
CA VAL A 528 -4.62 -12.94 -9.63
C VAL A 528 -4.01 -12.29 -8.39
N LYS A 529 -4.26 -12.81 -7.18
CA LYS A 529 -3.92 -12.11 -5.94
C LYS A 529 -2.49 -12.36 -5.46
N THR A 530 -1.83 -13.44 -5.89
CA THR A 530 -0.48 -13.83 -5.42
C THR A 530 0.60 -12.82 -5.79
N SER A 531 0.63 -12.35 -7.04
CA SER A 531 1.61 -11.37 -7.54
C SER A 531 1.64 -10.08 -6.70
N ARG A 532 0.46 -9.58 -6.30
CA ARG A 532 0.30 -8.32 -5.55
C ARG A 532 0.91 -8.34 -4.15
N SER A 533 1.00 -9.52 -3.52
CA SER A 533 1.58 -9.66 -2.18
C SER A 533 3.11 -9.59 -2.16
N GLY A 534 3.76 -10.08 -3.23
CA GLY A 534 5.22 -10.04 -3.38
C GLY A 534 5.77 -8.62 -3.50
N TYR A 535 5.10 -7.78 -4.30
CA TYR A 535 5.47 -6.37 -4.46
C TYR A 535 5.41 -5.58 -3.16
N LEU A 536 4.33 -5.74 -2.41
CA LEU A 536 4.19 -5.11 -1.09
C LEU A 536 5.33 -5.52 -0.17
N GLN A 537 5.65 -6.82 -0.10
CA GLN A 537 6.74 -7.31 0.74
C GLN A 537 8.10 -6.71 0.33
N ARG A 538 8.39 -6.66 -0.97
CA ARG A 538 9.62 -6.07 -1.52
C ARG A 538 9.75 -4.58 -1.14
N CYS A 539 8.67 -3.81 -1.30
CA CYS A 539 8.64 -2.39 -0.98
C CYS A 539 8.94 -2.14 0.49
N VAL A 540 8.29 -2.89 1.38
CA VAL A 540 8.49 -2.78 2.83
C VAL A 540 9.92 -3.19 3.21
N ILE A 541 10.45 -4.29 2.65
CA ILE A 541 11.84 -4.74 2.88
C ILE A 541 12.84 -3.65 2.48
N LYS A 542 12.67 -3.02 1.32
CA LYS A 542 13.62 -2.03 0.79
C LYS A 542 13.68 -0.73 1.62
N HIS A 543 12.58 -0.36 2.27
CA HIS A 543 12.56 0.77 3.19
C HIS A 543 13.15 0.40 4.55
N LEU A 544 12.83 -0.79 5.07
CA LEU A 544 13.19 -1.19 6.43
C LEU A 544 14.53 -1.97 6.53
N GLU A 545 15.23 -2.24 5.42
CA GLU A 545 16.49 -3.01 5.43
C GLU A 545 17.60 -2.37 6.28
N GLY A 546 17.59 -1.04 6.43
CA GLY A 546 18.57 -0.29 7.21
C GLY A 546 18.32 -0.28 8.72
N LEU A 547 17.16 -0.73 9.20
CA LEU A 547 16.78 -0.65 10.61
C LEU A 547 17.38 -1.79 11.44
N VAL A 548 18.31 -1.42 12.32
CA VAL A 548 19.07 -2.34 13.16
C VAL A 548 19.09 -1.85 14.61
N VAL A 549 19.02 -2.78 15.57
CA VAL A 549 19.19 -2.47 17.00
C VAL A 549 20.66 -2.17 17.28
N GLN A 550 20.95 -1.02 17.88
CA GLN A 550 22.30 -0.61 18.24
C GLN A 550 22.69 -1.05 19.65
N TYR A 551 23.98 -0.93 20.00
CA TYR A 551 24.49 -1.28 21.33
C TYR A 551 23.90 -0.45 22.48
N ASP A 552 23.25 0.67 22.20
CA ASP A 552 22.48 1.46 23.16
C ASP A 552 21.01 1.02 23.27
N LEU A 553 20.63 -0.09 22.63
CA LEU A 553 19.28 -0.66 22.50
C LEU A 553 18.29 0.20 21.68
N THR A 554 18.75 1.30 21.10
CA THR A 554 17.94 2.10 20.19
C THR A 554 17.86 1.43 18.82
N VAL A 555 16.72 1.56 18.14
CA VAL A 555 16.56 1.12 16.76
C VAL A 555 16.90 2.30 15.87
N ARG A 556 17.91 2.11 15.02
CA ARG A 556 18.41 3.16 14.13
C ARG A 556 18.41 2.72 12.69
N ASP A 557 18.22 3.68 11.80
CA ASP A 557 18.46 3.50 10.38
C ASP A 557 19.97 3.58 10.05
N SER A 558 20.33 3.18 8.84
CA SER A 558 21.69 3.16 8.30
C SER A 558 22.37 4.54 8.27
N ASP A 559 21.60 5.62 8.36
CA ASP A 559 22.09 7.00 8.45
C ASP A 559 22.44 7.43 9.88
N GLY A 560 22.05 6.63 10.88
CA GLY A 560 22.21 6.92 12.31
C GLY A 560 21.01 7.61 12.96
N SER A 561 19.96 7.91 12.17
CA SER A 561 18.67 8.43 12.64
C SER A 561 18.00 7.43 13.58
N VAL A 562 17.51 7.91 14.72
CA VAL A 562 16.81 7.08 15.71
C VAL A 562 15.34 6.99 15.32
N VAL A 563 14.83 5.78 15.11
CA VAL A 563 13.41 5.54 14.81
C VAL A 563 12.67 5.15 16.09
N GLN A 564 13.25 4.24 16.89
CA GLN A 564 12.70 3.88 18.21
C GLN A 564 13.79 3.94 19.28
N PHE A 565 13.42 4.36 20.50
CA PHE A 565 14.33 4.36 21.66
C PHE A 565 14.56 2.96 22.23
N LEU A 566 13.54 2.11 22.19
CA LEU A 566 13.59 0.70 22.51
C LEU A 566 12.72 -0.03 21.50
N TYR A 567 13.21 -1.16 21.01
CA TYR A 567 12.46 -1.98 20.07
C TYR A 567 11.10 -2.38 20.67
N GLY A 568 10.00 -1.96 20.04
CA GLY A 568 8.65 -2.27 20.51
C GLY A 568 8.31 -1.73 21.90
N GLU A 569 8.91 -0.59 22.30
CA GLU A 569 8.80 0.07 23.61
C GLU A 569 9.38 -0.70 24.81
N ASP A 570 9.56 -2.01 24.73
CA ASP A 570 10.05 -2.87 25.82
C ASP A 570 11.45 -3.47 25.60
N GLY A 571 11.96 -3.44 24.36
CA GLY A 571 13.29 -3.93 23.98
C GLY A 571 13.39 -5.45 23.92
N LEU A 572 12.26 -6.17 23.91
CA LEU A 572 12.24 -7.63 23.96
C LEU A 572 12.22 -8.26 22.56
N ASP A 573 12.87 -9.41 22.45
CA ASP A 573 12.85 -10.25 21.26
C ASP A 573 11.62 -11.15 21.24
N ILE A 574 10.85 -11.09 20.16
CA ILE A 574 9.51 -11.72 20.02
C ILE A 574 9.54 -13.23 20.28
N PRO A 575 10.39 -14.06 19.64
CA PRO A 575 10.47 -15.49 19.92
C PRO A 575 10.77 -15.82 21.39
N LYS A 576 11.47 -14.94 22.12
CA LYS A 576 11.83 -15.14 23.54
C LYS A 576 10.74 -14.66 24.52
N THR A 577 9.65 -14.05 24.05
CA THR A 577 8.61 -13.42 24.91
C THR A 577 7.48 -14.33 25.35
N GLN A 578 7.20 -15.44 24.65
CA GLN A 578 5.96 -16.21 24.82
C GLN A 578 5.73 -16.70 26.27
N PHE A 579 6.80 -17.10 26.97
CA PHE A 579 6.74 -17.57 28.36
C PHE A 579 6.76 -16.45 29.42
N LEU A 580 6.74 -15.16 29.04
CA LEU A 580 6.64 -14.03 29.97
C LEU A 580 5.17 -13.66 30.32
N GLN A 581 4.20 -14.39 29.77
CA GLN A 581 2.78 -14.17 30.05
C GLN A 581 2.36 -14.76 31.41
N LEU A 582 1.37 -14.13 32.05
CA LEU A 582 0.86 -14.52 33.39
C LEU A 582 0.47 -16.02 33.47
N GLN A 583 -0.12 -16.56 32.40
CA GLN A 583 -0.55 -17.97 32.34
C GLN A 583 0.61 -18.97 32.43
N GLN A 584 1.83 -18.54 32.07
CA GLN A 584 3.02 -19.40 32.00
C GLN A 584 3.96 -19.25 33.20
N PHE A 585 3.68 -18.33 34.13
CA PHE A 585 4.45 -18.21 35.37
C PHE A 585 4.43 -19.48 36.24
N PRO A 586 3.32 -20.25 36.32
CA PRO A 586 3.33 -21.56 36.96
C PRO A 586 4.36 -22.52 36.34
N PHE A 587 4.50 -22.54 35.01
CA PHE A 587 5.47 -23.39 34.32
C PHE A 587 6.92 -23.03 34.69
N ILE A 588 7.25 -21.74 34.78
CA ILE A 588 8.59 -21.28 35.20
C ILE A 588 8.86 -21.65 36.65
N LYS A 589 7.83 -21.52 37.51
CA LYS A 589 7.92 -21.88 38.94
C LYS A 589 8.18 -23.38 39.11
N ASP A 590 7.42 -24.23 38.42
CA ASP A 590 7.52 -25.69 38.57
C ASP A 590 8.88 -26.21 38.09
N ASN A 591 9.49 -25.53 37.11
CA ASN A 591 10.81 -25.87 36.55
C ASN A 591 11.97 -24.99 37.07
N TYR A 592 11.79 -24.34 38.23
CA TYR A 592 12.75 -23.38 38.78
C TYR A 592 14.20 -23.91 38.85
N GLU A 593 14.39 -25.13 39.34
CA GLU A 593 15.75 -25.70 39.52
C GLU A 593 16.48 -25.94 38.20
N VAL A 594 15.75 -26.31 37.15
CA VAL A 594 16.30 -26.54 35.81
C VAL A 594 16.75 -25.21 35.22
N ILE A 595 15.89 -24.18 35.29
CA ILE A 595 16.19 -22.86 34.75
C ILE A 595 17.34 -22.20 35.52
N ARG A 596 17.39 -22.38 36.85
CA ARG A 596 18.48 -21.86 37.68
C ARG A 596 19.83 -22.39 37.22
N LYS A 597 19.92 -23.70 36.96
CA LYS A 597 21.14 -24.38 36.50
C LYS A 597 21.48 -24.00 35.06
N SER A 598 20.51 -24.03 34.15
CA SER A 598 20.77 -23.79 32.73
C SER A 598 21.14 -22.35 32.42
N LYS A 599 20.60 -21.37 33.16
CA LYS A 599 20.82 -19.93 32.93
C LYS A 599 21.83 -19.29 33.90
N CYS A 600 22.55 -20.09 34.70
CA CYS A 600 23.58 -19.64 35.66
C CYS A 600 23.17 -18.42 36.52
N LEU A 601 21.98 -18.47 37.14
CA LEU A 601 21.43 -17.33 37.91
C LEU A 601 22.38 -16.84 39.02
N ASP A 602 23.09 -17.76 39.66
CA ASP A 602 23.97 -17.44 40.80
C ASP A 602 25.19 -16.57 40.37
N GLU A 603 25.68 -16.74 39.14
CA GLU A 603 26.77 -15.91 38.59
C GLU A 603 26.30 -14.49 38.25
N VAL A 604 25.05 -14.34 37.80
CA VAL A 604 24.47 -13.04 37.42
C VAL A 604 24.19 -12.21 38.67
N LEU A 605 23.59 -12.83 39.69
CA LEU A 605 23.32 -12.17 40.98
C LEU A 605 24.60 -11.75 41.70
N ALA A 606 25.73 -12.45 41.48
CA ALA A 606 27.02 -12.05 42.03
C ALA A 606 27.62 -10.80 41.36
N LYS A 607 27.21 -10.49 40.12
CA LYS A 607 27.78 -9.39 39.31
C LYS A 607 26.90 -8.14 39.26
N MET A 608 25.60 -8.25 39.53
CA MET A 608 24.63 -7.16 39.29
C MET A 608 23.84 -6.77 40.54
N ASP A 609 23.64 -5.46 40.73
CA ASP A 609 22.89 -4.90 41.86
C ASP A 609 21.45 -4.49 41.45
N PRO A 610 20.39 -5.07 42.06
CA PRO A 610 18.98 -4.71 41.82
C PRO A 610 18.46 -3.47 42.56
N GLU A 611 19.19 -2.91 43.52
CA GLU A 611 18.63 -1.94 44.47
C GLU A 611 18.14 -0.64 43.81
N ALA A 612 18.87 -0.15 42.80
CA ALA A 612 18.53 1.09 42.10
C ALA A 612 17.16 1.03 41.41
N ALA A 613 16.91 -0.03 40.63
CA ALA A 613 15.64 -0.23 39.94
C ALA A 613 14.49 -0.42 40.95
N PHE A 614 14.71 -1.20 42.01
CA PHE A 614 13.70 -1.44 43.04
C PHE A 614 13.28 -0.15 43.76
N ASN A 615 14.24 0.70 44.12
CA ASN A 615 13.98 1.99 44.75
C ASN A 615 13.16 2.92 43.84
N HIS A 616 13.41 2.89 42.53
CA HIS A 616 12.67 3.66 41.53
C HIS A 616 11.21 3.18 41.39
N PHE A 617 10.98 1.87 41.27
CA PHE A 617 9.62 1.31 41.25
C PHE A 617 8.83 1.65 42.52
N LYS A 618 9.49 1.67 43.68
CA LYS A 618 8.88 2.10 44.94
C LYS A 618 8.50 3.59 44.90
N ALA A 619 9.30 4.44 44.27
CA ALA A 619 8.98 5.86 44.08
C ALA A 619 7.76 6.04 43.16
N ILE A 620 7.69 5.31 42.02
CA ILE A 620 6.55 5.30 41.11
C ILE A 620 5.27 4.88 41.83
N LYS A 621 5.30 3.77 42.59
CA LYS A 621 4.14 3.29 43.37
C LYS A 621 3.69 4.28 44.41
N ARG A 622 4.63 4.89 45.14
CA ARG A 622 4.34 5.97 46.11
C ARG A 622 3.69 7.18 45.45
N TRP A 623 4.01 7.47 44.19
CA TRP A 623 3.39 8.56 43.43
C TRP A 623 1.97 8.17 42.97
N LYS A 624 1.79 6.98 42.39
CA LYS A 624 0.49 6.46 41.94
C LYS A 624 -0.51 6.34 43.09
N ALA A 625 -0.08 5.88 44.26
CA ALA A 625 -0.92 5.81 45.46
C ALA A 625 -1.40 7.19 45.97
N LYS A 626 -0.67 8.27 45.64
CA LYS A 626 -1.04 9.65 46.01
C LYS A 626 -1.95 10.32 44.98
N HIS A 627 -1.99 9.83 43.74
CA HIS A 627 -2.71 10.43 42.61
C HIS A 627 -3.57 9.37 41.92
N GLU A 628 -4.84 9.25 42.34
CA GLU A 628 -5.80 8.24 41.87
C GLU A 628 -6.27 8.48 40.41
N ARG A 629 -6.18 9.72 39.93
CA ARG A 629 -6.35 10.08 38.51
C ARG A 629 -5.01 10.57 37.98
N VAL A 630 -4.63 10.12 36.78
CA VAL A 630 -3.54 10.73 36.02
C VAL A 630 -3.84 12.22 35.94
N SER A 631 -2.96 13.03 36.52
CA SER A 631 -3.12 14.47 36.48
C SER A 631 -3.26 14.87 35.01
N PRO A 632 -4.31 15.60 34.60
CA PRO A 632 -4.28 16.28 33.31
C PRO A 632 -2.97 17.08 33.21
N ARG A 633 -2.48 17.33 31.99
CA ARG A 633 -1.29 18.18 31.74
C ARG A 633 -1.59 19.65 32.10
N ASP A 634 -2.14 19.89 33.29
CA ASP A 634 -2.48 21.18 33.83
C ASP A 634 -1.23 21.72 34.51
N GLY A 635 -0.65 22.77 33.93
CA GLY A 635 0.49 23.44 34.53
C GLY A 635 0.15 23.99 35.92
N ALA A 636 1.17 24.16 36.77
CA ALA A 636 1.02 24.72 38.11
C ALA A 636 0.30 26.09 38.09
N PHE A 637 0.54 26.88 37.03
CA PHE A 637 -0.12 28.15 36.78
C PHE A 637 -1.61 27.99 36.43
N LEU A 638 -2.00 26.94 35.71
CA LEU A 638 -3.39 26.72 35.29
C LEU A 638 -4.26 26.31 36.48
N LEU A 639 -3.75 25.45 37.36
CA LEU A 639 -4.40 25.10 38.64
C LEU A 639 -4.52 26.30 39.59
N PHE A 640 -3.51 27.17 39.59
CA PHE A 640 -3.58 28.45 40.29
C PHE A 640 -4.66 29.36 39.68
N SER A 641 -4.68 29.46 38.34
CA SER A 641 -5.64 30.22 37.54
C SER A 641 -7.06 29.79 37.84
N GLN A 642 -7.43 28.52 37.62
CA GLN A 642 -8.80 28.01 37.84
C GLN A 642 -9.32 28.30 39.27
N LYS A 643 -8.43 28.25 40.27
CA LYS A 643 -8.80 28.47 41.67
C LYS A 643 -8.96 29.95 42.05
N LYS A 644 -8.26 30.86 41.36
CA LYS A 644 -8.23 32.30 41.69
C LYS A 644 -9.02 33.16 40.69
N LEU A 645 -9.18 32.70 39.45
CA LEU A 645 -9.83 33.40 38.35
C LEU A 645 -11.31 33.65 38.61
N SER A 646 -12.04 32.69 39.19
CA SER A 646 -13.46 32.89 39.55
C SER A 646 -13.65 34.01 40.59
N LYS A 647 -12.72 34.14 41.55
CA LYS A 647 -12.73 35.23 42.55
C LYS A 647 -12.34 36.59 41.96
N LEU A 648 -11.38 36.60 41.04
CA LEU A 648 -10.93 37.83 40.37
C LEU A 648 -11.97 38.34 39.35
N LYS A 649 -12.61 37.45 38.59
CA LYS A 649 -13.72 37.80 37.68
C LYS A 649 -14.94 38.34 38.42
N SER A 650 -15.22 37.89 39.64
CA SER A 650 -16.29 38.46 40.47
C SER A 650 -15.96 39.84 41.06
N GLN A 651 -14.68 40.26 41.05
CA GLN A 651 -14.22 41.52 41.64
C GLN A 651 -14.03 42.65 40.61
N ILE A 652 -14.05 42.33 39.32
CA ILE A 652 -13.78 43.26 38.23
C ILE A 652 -15.00 43.22 37.29
N GLU A 653 -15.79 44.30 37.27
CA GLU A 653 -16.85 44.49 36.27
C GLU A 653 -16.26 44.65 34.86
N ASP A 654 -16.98 44.14 33.86
CA ASP A 654 -16.58 44.04 32.45
C ASP A 654 -16.01 45.37 31.90
N GLN A 655 -14.68 45.47 31.86
CA GLN A 655 -13.97 46.54 31.16
C GLN A 655 -13.27 45.99 29.91
N THR A 656 -13.25 46.83 28.88
CA THR A 656 -12.83 46.54 27.51
C THR A 656 -11.41 45.98 27.42
N LEU A 657 -11.23 45.06 26.47
CA LEU A 657 -9.97 44.36 26.19
C LEU A 657 -8.88 45.35 25.72
N ALA A 658 -8.00 45.78 26.62
CA ALA A 658 -6.73 46.38 26.23
C ALA A 658 -5.74 45.27 25.83
N ASN A 659 -5.24 45.29 24.59
CA ASN A 659 -4.24 44.35 24.04
C ASN A 659 -4.68 42.87 23.98
N GLY A 660 -5.98 42.59 23.83
CA GLY A 660 -6.50 41.24 23.61
C GLY A 660 -6.44 40.30 24.82
N ARG A 661 -6.12 40.80 26.02
CA ARG A 661 -6.17 40.03 27.29
C ARG A 661 -7.02 40.76 28.33
N GLU A 662 -7.88 40.04 29.04
CA GLU A 662 -8.69 40.62 30.12
C GLU A 662 -7.79 41.17 31.26
N PRO A 663 -8.12 42.32 31.89
CA PRO A 663 -7.37 42.88 33.02
C PRO A 663 -7.29 41.91 34.21
N ALA A 664 -8.33 41.09 34.43
CA ALA A 664 -8.33 40.00 35.40
C ALA A 664 -7.19 38.98 35.16
N THR A 665 -6.84 38.74 33.88
CA THR A 665 -5.77 37.81 33.49
C THR A 665 -4.39 38.41 33.73
N LEU A 666 -4.21 39.72 33.55
CA LEU A 666 -2.96 40.42 33.86
C LEU A 666 -2.70 40.45 35.37
N GLN A 667 -3.70 40.78 36.18
CA GLN A 667 -3.58 40.68 37.65
C GLN A 667 -3.33 39.26 38.12
N LEU A 668 -3.91 38.25 37.47
CA LEU A 668 -3.64 36.86 37.78
C LEU A 668 -2.15 36.49 37.52
N LEU A 669 -1.57 36.97 36.43
CA LEU A 669 -0.15 36.78 36.10
C LEU A 669 0.76 37.47 37.12
N GLU A 670 0.43 38.70 37.52
CA GLU A 670 1.14 39.42 38.58
C GLU A 670 1.05 38.68 39.91
N ASN A 671 -0.14 38.20 40.29
CA ASN A 671 -0.35 37.42 41.50
C ASN A 671 0.44 36.10 41.52
N TRP A 672 0.65 35.46 40.37
CA TRP A 672 1.52 34.29 40.25
C TRP A 672 3.01 34.65 40.39
N ARG A 673 3.42 35.77 39.78
CA ARG A 673 4.79 36.31 39.87
C ARG A 673 5.14 36.85 41.26
N ALA A 674 4.16 37.34 42.02
CA ALA A 674 4.32 37.80 43.39
C ALA A 674 4.25 36.67 44.43
N LEU A 675 3.84 35.45 44.03
CA LEU A 675 3.73 34.31 44.93
C LEU A 675 5.12 33.81 45.39
N ASP A 676 5.29 33.63 46.71
CA ASP A 676 6.51 33.05 47.30
C ASP A 676 6.84 31.65 46.75
N GLU A 677 8.12 31.26 46.80
CA GLU A 677 8.58 29.93 46.36
C GLU A 677 7.86 28.78 47.08
N SER A 678 7.52 28.94 48.36
CA SER A 678 6.77 27.95 49.15
C SER A 678 5.34 27.79 48.62
N GLY A 679 4.71 28.90 48.24
CA GLY A 679 3.42 28.95 47.57
C GLY A 679 3.46 28.26 46.21
N ARG A 680 4.48 28.56 45.38
CA ARG A 680 4.65 27.92 44.06
C ARG A 680 4.94 26.43 44.16
N LYS A 681 5.80 26.02 45.11
CA LYS A 681 6.10 24.61 45.40
C LYS A 681 4.84 23.81 45.76
N LYS A 682 3.84 24.43 46.40
CA LYS A 682 2.55 23.76 46.69
C LYS A 682 1.76 23.41 45.42
N TYR A 683 1.79 24.27 44.40
CA TYR A 683 1.15 24.01 43.11
C TYR A 683 2.00 23.07 42.25
N LEU A 684 3.33 23.30 42.19
CA LEU A 684 4.28 22.43 41.49
C LEU A 684 4.28 20.99 42.00
N LYS A 685 4.12 20.78 43.32
CA LYS A 685 4.04 19.44 43.91
C LYS A 685 2.70 18.73 43.62
N LYS A 686 1.65 19.49 43.30
CA LYS A 686 0.36 18.93 42.86
C LYS A 686 0.34 18.64 41.36
N THR A 687 1.17 19.34 40.59
CA THR A 687 1.37 19.12 39.15
C THR A 687 2.63 18.32 38.86
N SER A 688 3.27 17.74 39.87
CA SER A 688 4.50 16.98 39.66
C SER A 688 4.17 15.77 38.82
N HIS A 689 4.83 15.65 37.67
CA HIS A 689 4.65 14.52 36.76
C HIS A 689 4.93 13.19 37.47
N CYS A 690 4.31 12.12 36.96
CA CYS A 690 4.74 10.78 37.32
C CYS A 690 6.24 10.66 37.01
N PRO A 691 7.06 10.07 37.90
CA PRO A 691 8.43 9.74 37.55
C PRO A 691 8.47 8.94 36.25
N ASP A 692 9.51 9.14 35.44
CA ASP A 692 9.65 8.46 34.16
C ASP A 692 9.72 6.93 34.35
N PRO A 693 9.28 6.15 33.35
CA PRO A 693 9.36 4.70 33.40
C PRO A 693 10.79 4.21 33.66
N CYS A 694 10.93 3.09 34.38
CA CYS A 694 12.24 2.54 34.74
C CYS A 694 13.15 2.31 33.52
N LEU A 695 12.58 1.83 32.40
CA LEU A 695 13.29 1.57 31.14
C LEU A 695 13.84 2.84 30.47
N GLY A 696 13.25 4.01 30.73
CA GLY A 696 13.73 5.29 30.19
C GLY A 696 14.95 5.83 30.94
N LEU A 697 15.15 5.41 32.19
CA LEU A 697 16.25 5.89 33.04
C LEU A 697 17.38 4.86 33.15
N TYR A 698 17.03 3.58 33.32
CA TYR A 698 17.96 2.49 33.54
C TYR A 698 17.91 1.49 32.39
N ARG A 699 19.04 1.33 31.70
CA ARG A 699 19.14 0.34 30.63
C ARG A 699 18.97 -1.08 31.17
N PRO A 700 18.10 -1.91 30.56
CA PRO A 700 17.75 -3.23 31.08
C PRO A 700 18.86 -4.28 30.90
N ASP A 701 19.83 -4.04 30.03
CA ASP A 701 20.99 -4.92 29.83
C ASP A 701 22.03 -4.81 30.97
N ILE A 702 22.21 -3.61 31.52
CA ILE A 702 23.19 -3.30 32.59
C ILE A 702 22.54 -3.37 33.97
N CYS A 703 21.38 -2.74 34.16
CA CYS A 703 20.74 -2.61 35.47
C CYS A 703 19.77 -3.77 35.69
N PHE A 704 20.16 -4.70 36.56
CA PHE A 704 19.34 -5.85 36.90
C PHE A 704 18.03 -5.41 37.59
N GLY A 705 16.90 -5.98 37.15
CA GLY A 705 15.58 -5.62 37.66
C GLY A 705 14.95 -4.37 37.01
N SER A 706 15.63 -3.71 36.06
CA SER A 706 14.97 -2.74 35.17
C SER A 706 14.08 -3.48 34.18
N VAL A 707 12.76 -3.35 34.37
CA VAL A 707 11.73 -4.04 33.59
C VAL A 707 10.61 -3.07 33.19
N SER A 708 9.69 -3.49 32.34
CA SER A 708 8.48 -2.71 32.05
C SER A 708 7.56 -2.63 33.27
N GLU A 709 6.85 -1.50 33.42
CA GLU A 709 5.84 -1.33 34.47
C GLU A 709 4.68 -2.32 34.36
N THR A 710 4.31 -2.67 33.12
CA THR A 710 3.25 -3.65 32.87
C THR A 710 3.71 -5.02 33.39
N PHE A 711 4.93 -5.42 33.10
CA PHE A 711 5.51 -6.67 33.59
C PHE A 711 5.64 -6.69 35.12
N ASP A 712 6.14 -5.62 35.76
CA ASP A 712 6.22 -5.55 37.23
C ASP A 712 4.83 -5.67 37.87
N SER A 713 3.79 -5.05 37.28
CA SER A 713 2.41 -5.18 37.78
C SER A 713 1.86 -6.61 37.65
N ILE A 714 2.20 -7.31 36.56
CA ILE A 714 1.80 -8.71 36.34
C ILE A 714 2.52 -9.63 37.33
N VAL A 715 3.82 -9.41 37.56
CA VAL A 715 4.61 -10.16 38.54
C VAL A 715 4.06 -9.95 39.94
N GLU A 716 3.75 -8.71 40.33
CA GLU A 716 3.15 -8.44 41.65
C GLU A 716 1.77 -9.08 41.82
N SER A 717 0.91 -9.00 40.81
CA SER A 717 -0.39 -9.68 40.84
C SER A 717 -0.23 -11.19 41.08
N TYR A 718 0.74 -11.81 40.41
CA TYR A 718 1.02 -13.24 40.58
C TYR A 718 1.60 -13.56 41.96
N MET A 719 2.54 -12.76 42.46
CA MET A 719 3.12 -12.94 43.80
C MET A 719 2.08 -12.78 44.91
N ASN A 720 1.13 -11.85 44.73
CA ASN A 720 0.02 -11.67 45.67
C ASN A 720 -0.92 -12.89 45.69
N GLN A 721 -1.23 -13.48 44.52
CA GLN A 721 -2.00 -14.73 44.44
C GLN A 721 -1.23 -15.91 45.05
N PHE A 722 0.09 -15.94 44.88
CA PHE A 722 0.97 -16.98 45.41
C PHE A 722 1.00 -17.02 46.94
N ASN A 723 1.04 -15.85 47.60
CA ASN A 723 1.08 -15.75 49.06
C ASN A 723 -0.17 -16.33 49.77
N VAL A 724 -1.29 -16.54 49.05
CA VAL A 724 -2.52 -17.13 49.61
C VAL A 724 -2.46 -18.67 49.64
N ASN A 725 -1.68 -19.31 48.77
CA ASN A 725 -1.66 -20.77 48.55
C ASN A 725 -0.47 -21.49 49.22
N VAL A 726 0.14 -20.90 50.26
CA VAL A 726 1.37 -21.40 50.90
C VAL A 726 1.07 -22.60 51.80
N PHE A 727 0.90 -23.77 51.20
CA PHE A 727 1.19 -25.07 51.80
C PHE A 727 1.51 -26.01 50.63
N VAL A 728 2.81 -26.31 50.39
CA VAL A 728 3.34 -27.62 49.94
C VAL A 728 4.72 -27.58 49.22
N HIS A 729 5.24 -26.48 48.60
CA HIS A 729 6.59 -26.53 47.96
C HIS A 729 7.50 -25.28 48.10
N SER A 730 8.82 -25.53 48.08
CA SER A 730 9.95 -24.87 48.75
C SER A 730 10.57 -23.60 48.14
N VAL A 731 9.90 -22.90 47.21
CA VAL A 731 10.49 -21.74 46.51
C VAL A 731 10.09 -20.42 47.18
N CYS A 732 11.08 -19.62 47.60
CA CYS A 732 10.88 -18.27 48.15
C CYS A 732 10.42 -17.27 47.08
N ALA A 733 9.47 -16.38 47.41
CA ALA A 733 8.90 -15.40 46.48
C ALA A 733 9.94 -14.47 45.84
N ASP A 734 10.93 -14.01 46.63
CA ASP A 734 12.00 -13.12 46.13
C ASP A 734 12.91 -13.83 45.12
N ARG A 735 13.19 -15.12 45.34
CA ARG A 735 13.98 -15.93 44.41
C ARG A 735 13.26 -16.15 43.08
N LEU A 736 11.94 -16.32 43.12
CA LEU A 736 11.12 -16.42 41.93
C LEU A 736 11.05 -15.08 41.18
N ARG A 737 10.98 -13.95 41.90
CA ARG A 737 11.04 -12.60 41.30
C ARG A 737 12.35 -12.39 40.55
N HIS A 738 13.49 -12.71 41.16
CA HIS A 738 14.80 -12.61 40.51
C HIS A 738 14.90 -13.52 39.27
N LEU A 739 14.33 -14.72 39.31
CA LEU A 739 14.29 -15.60 38.14
C LEU A 739 13.48 -14.99 36.98
N LEU A 740 12.33 -14.39 37.28
CA LEU A 740 11.50 -13.72 36.26
C LEU A 740 12.19 -12.49 35.67
N GLN A 741 12.90 -11.71 36.49
CA GLN A 741 13.73 -10.59 36.04
C GLN A 741 14.93 -11.05 35.20
N LEU A 742 15.59 -12.16 35.59
CA LEU A 742 16.64 -12.76 34.78
C LEU A 742 16.09 -13.22 33.41
N LYS A 743 14.91 -13.84 33.40
CA LYS A 743 14.27 -14.26 32.15
C LYS A 743 14.01 -13.05 31.25
N TRP A 744 13.47 -11.95 31.81
CA TRP A 744 13.28 -10.70 31.07
C TRP A 744 14.58 -10.21 30.42
N GLN A 745 15.66 -10.09 31.19
CA GLN A 745 16.95 -9.61 30.67
C GLN A 745 17.53 -10.51 29.58
N ARG A 746 17.34 -11.83 29.67
CA ARG A 746 17.79 -12.79 28.63
C ARG A 746 16.88 -12.81 27.40
N SER A 747 15.67 -12.28 27.52
CA SER A 747 14.71 -12.12 26.41
C SER A 747 14.86 -10.78 25.69
N LEU A 748 15.82 -9.94 26.05
CA LEU A 748 16.13 -8.71 25.31
C LEU A 748 16.58 -9.01 23.88
N CYS A 749 16.29 -8.08 22.97
CA CYS A 749 16.78 -8.12 21.61
C CYS A 749 18.29 -7.87 21.58
N ASP A 750 19.01 -8.70 20.82
CA ASP A 750 20.46 -8.63 20.75
C ASP A 750 20.89 -7.46 19.84
N PRO A 751 21.91 -6.66 20.23
CA PRO A 751 22.43 -5.60 19.35
C PRO A 751 22.95 -6.18 18.03
N GLY A 752 22.61 -5.51 16.93
CA GLY A 752 22.87 -5.96 15.57
C GLY A 752 21.69 -6.67 14.91
N GLU A 753 20.63 -7.01 15.65
CA GLU A 753 19.45 -7.65 15.07
C GLU A 753 18.76 -6.75 14.04
N ALA A 754 18.49 -7.30 12.85
CA ALA A 754 17.86 -6.61 11.74
C ALA A 754 16.33 -6.57 11.89
N VAL A 755 15.87 -5.87 12.92
CA VAL A 755 14.45 -5.81 13.31
C VAL A 755 13.54 -5.25 12.21
N GLY A 756 14.05 -4.38 11.32
CA GLY A 756 13.28 -3.89 10.18
C GLY A 756 12.94 -4.97 9.17
N LEU A 757 13.90 -5.86 8.87
CA LEU A 757 13.68 -7.00 7.96
C LEU A 757 12.68 -8.00 8.56
N LEU A 758 12.80 -8.28 9.86
CA LEU A 758 11.87 -9.16 10.58
C LEU A 758 10.44 -8.59 10.59
N ALA A 759 10.30 -7.28 10.82
CA ALA A 759 9.00 -6.59 10.76
C ALA A 759 8.41 -6.64 9.35
N ALA A 760 9.23 -6.39 8.32
CA ALA A 760 8.80 -6.47 6.92
C ALA A 760 8.31 -7.87 6.54
N GLN A 761 9.04 -8.92 6.93
CA GLN A 761 8.67 -10.31 6.69
C GLN A 761 7.40 -10.71 7.44
N SER A 762 7.25 -10.26 8.69
CA SER A 762 6.08 -10.54 9.52
C SER A 762 4.79 -9.91 9.02
N ILE A 763 4.87 -8.93 8.11
CA ILE A 763 3.72 -8.36 7.41
C ILE A 763 3.56 -8.98 6.02
N GLY A 764 4.67 -9.14 5.28
CA GLY A 764 4.68 -9.65 3.91
C GLY A 764 4.30 -11.12 3.79
N GLU A 765 4.93 -12.01 4.56
CA GLU A 765 4.67 -13.46 4.49
C GLU A 765 3.20 -13.79 4.84
N PRO A 766 2.61 -13.29 5.95
CA PRO A 766 1.20 -13.56 6.24
C PRO A 766 0.24 -12.92 5.23
N SER A 767 0.66 -11.88 4.50
CA SER A 767 -0.14 -11.32 3.41
C SER A 767 -0.33 -12.31 2.25
N THR A 768 0.69 -13.14 1.96
CA THR A 768 0.52 -14.28 1.03
C THR A 768 -0.47 -15.31 1.57
N GLN A 769 -0.52 -15.50 2.90
CA GLN A 769 -1.50 -16.39 3.50
C GLN A 769 -2.92 -15.83 3.40
N MET A 770 -3.12 -14.50 3.41
CA MET A 770 -4.44 -13.90 3.19
C MET A 770 -4.99 -14.21 1.79
N THR A 771 -4.14 -14.24 0.75
CA THR A 771 -4.57 -14.63 -0.60
C THR A 771 -4.97 -16.10 -0.63
N LEU A 772 -4.14 -16.98 -0.08
CA LEU A 772 -4.38 -18.42 -0.04
C LEU A 772 -5.59 -18.80 0.82
N ASN A 773 -5.78 -18.14 1.96
CA ASN A 773 -6.90 -18.38 2.87
C ASN A 773 -8.24 -17.97 2.24
N THR A 774 -8.24 -17.13 1.19
CA THR A 774 -9.45 -16.85 0.41
C THR A 774 -10.06 -18.14 -0.14
N PHE A 775 -9.24 -19.14 -0.50
CA PHE A 775 -9.71 -20.46 -0.93
C PHE A 775 -10.47 -21.23 0.19
N HIS A 776 -9.97 -21.15 1.43
CA HIS A 776 -10.57 -21.83 2.58
C HIS A 776 -11.79 -21.08 3.15
N PHE A 777 -11.87 -19.77 2.93
CA PHE A 777 -12.97 -18.91 3.38
C PHE A 777 -14.00 -18.58 2.27
N ALA A 778 -13.75 -18.98 1.02
CA ALA A 778 -14.73 -18.96 -0.07
C ALA A 778 -16.01 -19.68 0.39
N GLY A 779 -17.14 -18.96 0.45
CA GLY A 779 -18.37 -19.47 1.08
C GLY A 779 -18.75 -18.84 2.43
N ARG A 780 -18.02 -17.84 2.95
CA ARG A 780 -18.40 -17.06 4.15
C ARG A 780 -18.49 -15.56 3.88
N GLY A 781 -19.66 -15.08 3.46
CA GLY A 781 -19.95 -13.67 3.15
C GLY A 781 -19.95 -12.68 4.33
N GLU A 782 -19.56 -13.10 5.54
CA GLU A 782 -19.42 -12.21 6.71
C GLU A 782 -18.11 -11.40 6.71
N MET A 783 -17.14 -11.74 5.86
CA MET A 783 -15.79 -11.15 5.86
C MET A 783 -15.67 -9.89 4.98
N ASN A 784 -16.78 -9.28 4.55
CA ASN A 784 -16.79 -8.03 3.77
C ASN A 784 -16.60 -6.79 4.65
N VAL A 785 -15.46 -6.70 5.32
CA VAL A 785 -14.94 -5.44 5.84
C VAL A 785 -13.63 -5.16 5.10
N THR A 786 -13.74 -4.35 4.05
CA THR A 786 -12.63 -3.70 3.33
C THR A 786 -11.39 -4.57 3.09
N LEU A 787 -11.52 -5.49 2.13
CA LEU A 787 -10.47 -5.98 1.22
C LEU A 787 -9.05 -6.05 1.84
N GLY A 788 -8.72 -7.13 2.56
CA GLY A 788 -7.47 -7.26 3.33
C GLY A 788 -6.22 -6.67 2.66
N ILE A 789 -5.79 -7.18 1.51
CA ILE A 789 -4.58 -6.69 0.81
C ILE A 789 -4.76 -5.30 0.19
N PRO A 790 -5.85 -4.99 -0.55
CA PRO A 790 -6.07 -3.63 -1.04
C PRO A 790 -6.05 -2.57 0.05
N ARG A 791 -6.62 -2.86 1.23
CA ARG A 791 -6.57 -1.97 2.39
C ARG A 791 -5.15 -1.86 2.95
N LEU A 792 -4.41 -2.97 3.03
CA LEU A 792 -3.02 -2.94 3.48
C LEU A 792 -2.12 -2.11 2.53
N ARG A 793 -2.35 -2.19 1.21
CA ARG A 793 -1.65 -1.35 0.21
C ARG A 793 -2.03 0.13 0.32
N GLU A 794 -3.31 0.43 0.53
CA GLU A 794 -3.79 1.80 0.73
C GLU A 794 -3.11 2.46 1.96
N ILE A 795 -2.90 1.70 3.03
CA ILE A 795 -2.20 2.16 4.24
C ILE A 795 -0.68 2.23 4.01
N LEU A 796 -0.03 1.17 3.52
CA LEU A 796 1.43 1.11 3.51
C LEU A 796 2.07 1.74 2.28
N MET A 797 1.49 1.56 1.10
CA MET A 797 2.14 1.90 -0.18
C MET A 797 1.70 3.24 -0.74
N VAL A 798 0.40 3.54 -0.68
CA VAL A 798 -0.15 4.80 -1.23
C VAL A 798 -0.19 5.88 -0.15
N ALA A 799 -0.49 5.51 1.10
CA ALA A 799 -0.77 6.45 2.19
C ALA A 799 -1.82 7.49 1.76
N SER A 800 -2.90 7.01 1.12
CA SER A 800 -3.89 7.87 0.46
C SER A 800 -4.59 8.82 1.44
N SER A 801 -4.73 10.08 1.03
CA SER A 801 -5.58 11.07 1.69
C SER A 801 -7.06 10.80 1.47
N ASN A 802 -7.43 10.22 0.32
CA ASN A 802 -8.80 9.90 -0.05
C ASN A 802 -9.01 8.38 -0.07
N ILE A 803 -9.27 7.82 1.11
CA ILE A 803 -9.53 6.39 1.23
C ILE A 803 -10.86 5.99 0.56
N LYS A 804 -10.93 4.78 -0.01
CA LYS A 804 -12.13 4.31 -0.73
C LYS A 804 -13.37 4.19 0.16
N THR A 805 -13.17 3.88 1.44
CA THR A 805 -14.24 3.63 2.41
C THR A 805 -13.95 4.34 3.74
N PRO A 806 -14.13 5.67 3.80
CA PRO A 806 -13.91 6.43 5.02
C PRO A 806 -14.97 6.13 6.08
N MET A 807 -14.55 5.90 7.31
CA MET A 807 -15.45 5.65 8.43
C MET A 807 -14.96 6.25 9.75
N MET A 808 -15.90 6.76 10.55
CA MET A 808 -15.66 7.11 11.95
C MET A 808 -16.51 6.23 12.86
N SER A 809 -15.97 5.86 14.01
CA SER A 809 -16.65 5.10 15.06
C SER A 809 -16.58 5.87 16.37
N ILE A 810 -17.73 6.24 16.91
CA ILE A 810 -17.83 7.10 18.11
C ILE A 810 -18.71 6.43 19.15
N PRO A 811 -18.16 6.09 20.34
CA PRO A 811 -18.97 5.54 21.42
C PRO A 811 -19.97 6.56 21.95
N VAL A 812 -21.17 6.10 22.28
CA VAL A 812 -22.20 6.95 22.90
C VAL A 812 -22.00 6.97 24.41
N LEU A 813 -22.22 8.13 25.04
CA LEU A 813 -22.21 8.26 26.49
C LEU A 813 -23.30 7.37 27.12
N MET A 814 -22.99 6.75 28.26
CA MET A 814 -23.88 5.79 28.95
C MET A 814 -25.14 6.40 29.58
N ASN A 815 -25.46 7.65 29.24
CA ASN A 815 -26.59 8.38 29.79
C ASN A 815 -27.91 7.99 29.08
N LYS A 816 -28.98 7.73 29.84
CA LYS A 816 -30.32 7.44 29.28
C LYS A 816 -30.81 8.53 28.31
N LYS A 817 -30.47 9.80 28.58
CA LYS A 817 -30.77 10.94 27.70
C LYS A 817 -30.00 10.86 26.38
N ALA A 818 -28.71 10.50 26.44
CA ALA A 818 -27.85 10.36 25.25
C ALA A 818 -28.35 9.22 24.35
N LEU A 819 -28.67 8.06 24.90
CA LEU A 819 -29.16 6.89 24.14
C LEU A 819 -30.45 7.17 23.34
N ARG A 820 -31.35 8.00 23.88
CA ARG A 820 -32.56 8.43 23.15
C ARG A 820 -32.23 9.44 22.06
N ARG A 821 -31.43 10.46 22.39
CA ARG A 821 -31.05 11.53 21.46
C ARG A 821 -30.17 11.02 20.31
N VAL A 822 -29.37 9.97 20.53
CA VAL A 822 -28.50 9.41 19.49
C VAL A 822 -29.28 8.82 18.32
N LYS A 823 -30.48 8.27 18.56
CA LYS A 823 -31.35 7.76 17.48
C LYS A 823 -31.86 8.89 16.59
N THR A 824 -32.13 10.05 17.18
CA THR A 824 -32.50 11.27 16.44
C THR A 824 -31.29 11.86 15.72
N LEU A 825 -30.14 11.90 16.41
CA LEU A 825 -28.88 12.39 15.85
C LEU A 825 -28.45 11.61 14.61
N ARG A 826 -28.53 10.27 14.66
CA ARG A 826 -28.26 9.38 13.52
C ARG A 826 -29.05 9.79 12.27
N LYS A 827 -30.34 10.10 12.44
CA LYS A 827 -31.23 10.49 11.34
C LYS A 827 -30.85 11.86 10.78
N LYS A 828 -30.49 12.80 11.65
CA LYS A 828 -30.09 14.16 11.26
C LYS A 828 -28.79 14.21 10.45
N ILE A 829 -27.82 13.35 10.79
CA ILE A 829 -26.51 13.33 10.14
C ILE A 829 -26.55 12.63 8.78
N THR A 830 -27.45 11.66 8.60
CA THR A 830 -27.54 10.85 7.37
C THR A 830 -27.96 11.71 6.18
N ARG A 831 -27.22 11.61 5.06
CA ARG A 831 -27.55 12.31 3.81
C ARG A 831 -28.88 11.81 3.26
N VAL A 832 -29.71 12.74 2.78
CA VAL A 832 -30.97 12.41 2.10
C VAL A 832 -30.99 13.05 0.71
N CYS A 833 -31.06 12.20 -0.32
CA CYS A 833 -31.24 12.64 -1.70
C CYS A 833 -32.72 12.84 -2.05
N LEU A 834 -32.97 13.71 -3.03
CA LEU A 834 -34.31 14.01 -3.53
C LEU A 834 -34.98 12.79 -4.17
N SER A 835 -34.21 11.95 -4.86
CA SER A 835 -34.69 10.68 -5.44
C SER A 835 -35.38 9.76 -4.42
N GLU A 836 -34.99 9.83 -3.14
CA GLU A 836 -35.55 8.97 -2.11
C GLU A 836 -36.85 9.50 -1.48
N VAL A 837 -37.27 10.73 -1.82
CA VAL A 837 -38.55 11.33 -1.38
C VAL A 837 -39.52 11.53 -2.55
N LEU A 838 -39.05 11.38 -3.79
CA LEU A 838 -39.87 11.42 -5.00
C LEU A 838 -40.58 10.08 -5.22
N HIS A 839 -41.87 10.15 -5.55
CA HIS A 839 -42.67 9.00 -5.97
C HIS A 839 -42.63 8.82 -7.50
N LYS A 840 -42.87 9.91 -8.25
CA LYS A 840 -42.79 9.93 -9.72
C LYS A 840 -42.62 11.36 -10.25
N VAL A 841 -42.14 11.50 -11.48
CA VAL A 841 -42.06 12.78 -12.20
C VAL A 841 -42.72 12.60 -13.56
N ASP A 842 -43.78 13.35 -13.86
CA ASP A 842 -44.36 13.34 -15.21
C ASP A 842 -43.77 14.49 -16.03
N VAL A 843 -43.31 14.20 -17.24
CA VAL A 843 -42.71 15.16 -18.17
C VAL A 843 -43.58 15.20 -19.42
N ILE A 844 -44.28 16.30 -19.64
CA ILE A 844 -45.14 16.49 -20.82
C ILE A 844 -44.47 17.51 -21.74
N GLU A 845 -44.02 17.07 -22.91
CA GLU A 845 -43.49 17.94 -23.96
C GLU A 845 -44.62 18.34 -24.92
N THR A 846 -44.75 19.64 -25.17
CA THR A 846 -45.68 20.20 -26.15
C THR A 846 -44.97 21.22 -27.03
N PHE A 847 -45.37 21.32 -28.29
CA PHE A 847 -44.84 22.33 -29.21
C PHE A 847 -45.78 23.52 -29.25
N ARG A 848 -45.29 24.70 -28.89
CA ARG A 848 -46.04 25.95 -29.01
C ARG A 848 -45.50 26.76 -30.18
N SER A 849 -46.38 27.01 -31.15
CA SER A 849 -46.16 27.94 -32.25
C SER A 849 -46.97 29.20 -31.97
N VAL A 850 -46.31 30.34 -31.82
CA VAL A 850 -46.98 31.62 -31.58
C VAL A 850 -47.21 32.30 -32.94
N GLU A 851 -48.46 32.52 -33.34
CA GLU A 851 -48.83 33.01 -34.69
C GLU A 851 -48.26 34.40 -35.05
N LYS A 852 -47.76 35.18 -34.09
CA LYS A 852 -47.25 36.56 -34.30
C LYS A 852 -45.73 36.72 -34.31
N ARG A 853 -44.95 35.69 -33.97
CA ARG A 853 -43.47 35.66 -34.08
C ARG A 853 -43.07 34.28 -34.58
N SER A 854 -42.29 34.19 -35.66
CA SER A 854 -41.82 32.91 -36.26
C SER A 854 -40.83 32.14 -35.36
N GLN A 855 -41.12 32.03 -34.07
CA GLN A 855 -40.35 31.30 -33.06
C GLN A 855 -41.20 30.12 -32.58
N LYS A 856 -40.81 28.93 -33.02
CA LYS A 856 -41.33 27.67 -32.47
C LYS A 856 -40.59 27.41 -31.16
N SER A 857 -41.33 27.12 -30.09
CA SER A 857 -40.78 26.83 -28.77
C SER A 857 -41.26 25.47 -28.27
N ARG A 858 -40.39 24.77 -27.52
CA ARG A 858 -40.74 23.53 -26.83
C ARG A 858 -41.13 23.89 -25.41
N VAL A 859 -42.31 23.47 -25.00
CA VAL A 859 -42.83 23.69 -23.66
C VAL A 859 -42.83 22.36 -22.92
N PHE A 860 -42.01 22.27 -21.88
CA PHE A 860 -41.92 21.12 -20.99
C PHE A 860 -42.68 21.42 -19.71
N LYS A 861 -43.70 20.61 -19.43
CA LYS A 861 -44.45 20.67 -18.19
C LYS A 861 -44.00 19.51 -17.30
N LEU A 862 -43.32 19.83 -16.20
CA LEU A 862 -42.73 18.89 -15.25
C LEU A 862 -43.58 18.83 -13.98
N THR A 863 -44.16 17.68 -13.64
CA THR A 863 -44.93 17.48 -12.40
C THR A 863 -44.22 16.49 -11.48
N PHE A 864 -43.66 16.99 -10.38
CA PHE A 864 -43.00 16.19 -9.35
C PHE A 864 -44.03 15.74 -8.32
N HIS A 865 -44.14 14.45 -8.09
CA HIS A 865 -44.99 13.86 -7.06
C HIS A 865 -44.10 13.32 -5.93
N PHE A 866 -44.35 13.78 -4.70
CA PHE A 866 -43.62 13.36 -3.51
C PHE A 866 -44.32 12.18 -2.81
N LEU A 867 -43.56 11.45 -2.01
CA LEU A 867 -44.10 10.41 -1.14
C LEU A 867 -45.01 11.02 -0.05
N PRO A 868 -45.96 10.26 0.51
CA PRO A 868 -46.74 10.71 1.66
C PRO A 868 -45.83 10.95 2.89
N PRO A 869 -46.11 11.97 3.72
CA PRO A 869 -45.25 12.36 4.85
C PRO A 869 -45.03 11.23 5.86
N GLU A 870 -46.03 10.37 6.06
CA GLU A 870 -45.97 9.20 6.96
C GLU A 870 -44.80 8.26 6.65
N ARG A 871 -44.35 8.19 5.39
CA ARG A 871 -43.32 7.25 4.94
C ARG A 871 -41.89 7.70 5.26
N TYR A 872 -41.63 9.01 5.36
CA TYR A 872 -40.27 9.52 5.56
C TYR A 872 -40.13 10.38 6.82
N GLN A 873 -41.21 10.91 7.40
CA GLN A 873 -41.14 11.79 8.56
C GLN A 873 -40.55 11.08 9.78
N GLN A 874 -40.87 9.80 9.97
CA GLN A 874 -40.30 9.00 11.05
C GLN A 874 -38.83 8.65 10.82
N ASP A 875 -38.42 8.36 9.58
CA ASP A 875 -37.07 7.85 9.28
C ASP A 875 -36.04 8.95 8.98
N LYS A 876 -36.47 10.05 8.34
CA LYS A 876 -35.60 11.09 7.77
C LYS A 876 -35.75 12.48 8.41
N LEU A 877 -36.74 12.68 9.28
CA LEU A 877 -37.00 13.97 9.97
C LEU A 877 -37.23 15.16 9.01
N LEU A 878 -37.80 14.91 7.83
CA LEU A 878 -38.14 15.95 6.85
C LEU A 878 -39.63 16.34 6.93
N THR A 879 -39.92 17.60 6.65
CA THR A 879 -41.27 18.12 6.46
C THR A 879 -41.56 18.40 4.97
N PRO A 880 -42.82 18.32 4.50
CA PRO A 880 -43.18 18.65 3.12
C PRO A 880 -42.75 20.07 2.70
N ASN A 881 -42.82 21.02 3.63
CA ASN A 881 -42.44 22.42 3.37
C ASN A 881 -40.94 22.58 3.10
N GLU A 882 -40.09 21.86 3.82
CA GLU A 882 -38.63 21.88 3.58
C GLU A 882 -38.27 21.31 2.20
N ILE A 883 -39.01 20.28 1.74
CA ILE A 883 -38.82 19.69 0.41
C ILE A 883 -39.21 20.71 -0.66
N LEU A 884 -40.34 21.40 -0.52
CA LEU A 884 -40.77 22.43 -1.47
C LEU A 884 -39.79 23.60 -1.52
N GLN A 885 -39.33 24.11 -0.37
CA GLN A 885 -38.32 25.17 -0.32
C GLN A 885 -37.02 24.75 -1.01
N PHE A 886 -36.59 23.50 -0.81
CA PHE A 886 -35.42 22.96 -1.49
C PHE A 886 -35.59 22.89 -3.01
N MET A 887 -36.78 22.47 -3.49
CA MET A 887 -37.10 22.41 -4.90
C MET A 887 -37.01 23.80 -5.56
N GLU A 888 -37.64 24.78 -4.90
CA GLU A 888 -37.72 26.17 -5.34
C GLU A 888 -36.34 26.84 -5.39
N GLN A 889 -35.55 26.74 -4.32
CA GLN A 889 -34.30 27.51 -4.20
C GLN A 889 -33.10 26.86 -4.89
N LYS A 890 -32.99 25.52 -4.81
CA LYS A 890 -31.76 24.82 -5.19
C LYS A 890 -31.96 23.92 -6.40
N PHE A 891 -32.98 23.06 -6.39
CA PHE A 891 -33.15 22.05 -7.42
C PHE A 891 -33.42 22.64 -8.81
N PHE A 892 -34.35 23.60 -8.93
CA PHE A 892 -34.64 24.19 -10.24
C PHE A 892 -33.45 24.95 -10.82
N ARG A 893 -32.65 25.62 -9.97
CA ARG A 893 -31.40 26.26 -10.41
C ARG A 893 -30.40 25.24 -10.94
N MET A 894 -30.18 24.13 -10.22
CA MET A 894 -29.31 23.04 -10.68
C MET A 894 -29.79 22.43 -12.00
N LEU A 895 -31.10 22.19 -12.11
CA LEU A 895 -31.72 21.63 -13.32
C LEU A 895 -31.52 22.55 -14.52
N LEU A 896 -31.76 23.86 -14.35
CA LEU A 896 -31.57 24.85 -15.42
C LEU A 896 -30.11 24.97 -15.84
N GLU A 897 -29.16 24.92 -14.91
CA GLU A 897 -27.73 24.93 -15.22
C GLU A 897 -27.32 23.67 -16.00
N ALA A 898 -27.83 22.50 -15.62
CA ALA A 898 -27.61 21.25 -16.33
C ALA A 898 -28.18 21.30 -17.76
N ILE A 899 -29.39 21.85 -17.94
CA ILE A 899 -30.02 22.08 -19.26
C ILE A 899 -29.14 23.02 -20.11
N LYS A 900 -28.67 24.14 -19.54
CA LYS A 900 -27.78 25.08 -20.23
C LYS A 900 -26.47 24.41 -20.65
N LYS A 901 -25.77 23.71 -19.74
CA LYS A 901 -24.53 22.97 -20.05
C LYS A 901 -24.74 21.93 -21.16
N LEU A 902 -25.84 21.19 -21.11
CA LEU A 902 -26.15 20.18 -22.11
C LEU A 902 -26.50 20.81 -23.47
N SER A 903 -27.24 21.92 -23.48
CA SER A 903 -27.51 22.69 -24.71
C SER A 903 -26.23 23.28 -25.32
N ALA A 904 -25.28 23.74 -24.50
CA ALA A 904 -23.98 24.25 -24.96
C ALA A 904 -23.10 23.12 -25.53
N LYS A 905 -23.08 21.94 -24.88
CA LYS A 905 -22.40 20.75 -25.40
C LYS A 905 -22.99 20.29 -26.73
N LEU A 906 -24.32 20.23 -26.85
CA LEU A 906 -24.99 19.88 -28.11
C LEU A 906 -24.75 20.93 -29.21
N ALA A 907 -24.67 22.22 -28.84
CA ALA A 907 -24.27 23.26 -29.78
C ALA A 907 -22.81 23.11 -30.23
N ALA A 908 -21.89 22.76 -29.33
CA ALA A 908 -20.48 22.52 -29.64
C ALA A 908 -20.26 21.28 -30.52
N VAL A 909 -20.98 20.18 -30.26
CA VAL A 909 -20.95 18.96 -31.09
C VAL A 909 -21.39 19.26 -32.53
N ASN A 910 -22.33 20.19 -32.74
CA ASN A 910 -22.74 20.62 -34.08
C ASN A 910 -21.71 21.54 -34.79
N VAL A 911 -20.76 22.14 -34.05
CA VAL A 911 -19.68 22.99 -34.61
C VAL A 911 -18.44 22.16 -34.98
N VAL A 912 -18.31 20.93 -34.44
CA VAL A 912 -17.31 19.97 -34.90
C VAL A 912 -17.81 19.33 -36.20
N ASP A 913 -17.66 20.06 -37.29
CA ASP A 913 -17.81 19.54 -38.65
C ASP A 913 -17.01 18.23 -38.83
N THR A 914 -17.73 17.14 -39.09
CA THR A 914 -17.54 15.99 -40.03
C THR A 914 -16.16 15.63 -40.63
N ARG A 915 -15.03 16.19 -40.20
CA ARG A 915 -13.69 15.96 -40.77
C ARG A 915 -12.67 15.41 -39.79
N LYS A 916 -13.10 14.85 -38.66
CA LYS A 916 -12.17 14.19 -37.74
C LYS A 916 -12.82 12.97 -37.06
N ALA A 917 -12.43 11.80 -37.57
CA ALA A 917 -12.49 10.47 -36.95
C ALA A 917 -13.87 9.80 -36.79
N MET A 918 -14.18 8.86 -37.70
CA MET A 918 -14.65 7.53 -37.29
C MET A 918 -13.51 6.57 -37.61
N ALA A 919 -12.65 6.30 -36.62
CA ALA A 919 -11.53 5.37 -36.74
C ALA A 919 -11.30 4.56 -35.45
N SER A 920 -12.29 4.45 -34.56
CA SER A 920 -12.13 3.63 -33.35
C SER A 920 -13.45 3.19 -32.72
N ASP A 921 -14.47 2.86 -33.51
CA ASP A 921 -15.63 2.13 -32.99
C ASP A 921 -16.48 1.61 -34.16
N ASN A 922 -16.20 0.38 -34.56
CA ASN A 922 -17.15 -0.59 -35.13
C ASN A 922 -16.36 -1.83 -35.55
N ASP A 923 -16.43 -2.89 -34.74
CA ASP A 923 -16.73 -4.23 -35.27
C ASP A 923 -16.88 -5.22 -34.12
N ARG A 924 -18.13 -5.45 -33.72
CA ARG A 924 -18.64 -6.70 -33.13
C ARG A 924 -20.16 -6.65 -33.14
N ASP A 925 -20.75 -7.04 -34.27
CA ASP A 925 -21.94 -7.92 -34.38
C ASP A 925 -22.60 -7.83 -35.77
N ALA A 926 -22.30 -8.79 -36.66
CA ALA A 926 -23.26 -9.51 -37.55
C ALA A 926 -22.52 -10.38 -38.59
N VAL A 927 -23.13 -11.50 -38.97
CA VAL A 927 -22.55 -12.66 -39.67
C VAL A 927 -22.61 -12.57 -41.21
N CYS A 928 -21.59 -13.18 -41.86
CA CYS A 928 -21.55 -13.88 -43.18
C CYS A 928 -21.00 -13.20 -44.46
N LEU A 929 -19.88 -13.79 -44.91
CA LEU A 929 -19.43 -14.10 -46.30
C LEU A 929 -18.62 -13.08 -47.13
N THR A 930 -17.44 -13.58 -47.52
CA THR A 930 -16.57 -13.35 -48.71
C THR A 930 -15.43 -12.31 -48.69
N SER A 931 -14.21 -12.88 -48.68
CA SER A 931 -12.89 -12.44 -49.21
C SER A 931 -12.19 -11.18 -48.63
N PRO A 932 -10.91 -11.28 -48.19
CA PRO A 932 -10.15 -10.18 -47.60
C PRO A 932 -9.22 -9.46 -48.59
N GLN A 933 -9.20 -8.12 -48.53
CA GLN A 933 -8.10 -7.26 -48.98
C GLN A 933 -8.25 -5.88 -48.33
N ASP A 934 -7.39 -5.59 -47.34
CA ASP A 934 -6.58 -4.36 -47.21
C ASP A 934 -6.18 -4.06 -45.75
N ASP A 935 -4.86 -4.02 -45.54
CA ASP A 935 -4.04 -3.03 -44.80
C ASP A 935 -4.60 -2.34 -43.53
N ALA A 936 -4.05 -2.70 -42.36
CA ALA A 936 -3.29 -1.81 -41.47
C ALA A 936 -2.89 -2.52 -40.17
N ASP A 937 -1.66 -2.28 -39.73
CA ASP A 937 -0.95 -2.96 -38.65
C ASP A 937 -1.66 -2.93 -37.29
N GLU A 938 -2.10 -4.12 -36.86
CA GLU A 938 -2.29 -4.45 -35.45
C GLU A 938 -0.94 -4.49 -34.73
N GLU A 939 -0.96 -4.01 -33.50
CA GLU A 939 0.12 -4.13 -32.52
C GLU A 939 0.57 -5.58 -32.44
N THR A 940 1.83 -5.80 -32.80
CA THR A 940 2.56 -7.05 -32.50
C THR A 940 2.84 -7.10 -31.01
N GLU A 941 1.79 -7.38 -30.22
CA GLU A 941 1.98 -8.34 -29.14
C GLU A 941 2.64 -9.59 -29.75
N ASN A 942 3.57 -10.19 -29.00
CA ASN A 942 4.12 -11.48 -29.35
C ASN A 942 3.02 -12.56 -29.30
N ASN A 943 2.12 -12.58 -30.28
CA ASN A 943 1.53 -13.80 -30.79
C ASN A 943 2.61 -14.55 -31.57
N ARG A 944 3.61 -15.07 -30.83
CA ARG A 944 4.01 -16.43 -31.15
C ARG A 944 2.72 -17.22 -30.96
N ILE A 945 2.22 -17.78 -32.05
CA ILE A 945 1.27 -18.87 -32.03
C ILE A 945 1.79 -19.87 -31.00
N VAL A 946 1.28 -19.77 -29.78
CA VAL A 946 1.16 -20.89 -28.88
C VAL A 946 0.04 -21.67 -29.52
N ASP A 947 0.38 -22.82 -30.09
CA ASP A 947 -0.61 -23.80 -30.55
C ASP A 947 -1.53 -24.11 -29.37
N ASP A 948 -2.64 -23.38 -29.29
CA ASP A 948 -3.69 -23.51 -28.28
C ASP A 948 -4.73 -24.56 -28.70
N GLU A 949 -4.33 -25.51 -29.56
CA GLU A 949 -5.00 -26.79 -29.67
C GLU A 949 -4.47 -27.72 -28.57
N ALA A 950 -4.89 -27.42 -27.33
CA ALA A 950 -4.78 -28.31 -26.19
C ALA A 950 -5.61 -29.57 -26.46
N ASN A 951 -4.98 -30.56 -27.08
CA ASN A 951 -5.46 -31.93 -27.07
C ASN A 951 -5.37 -32.45 -25.63
N GLU A 952 -6.47 -33.01 -25.14
CA GLU A 952 -6.66 -33.45 -23.76
C GLU A 952 -5.52 -34.37 -23.26
N GLY A 953 -4.66 -33.85 -22.39
CA GLY A 953 -3.60 -34.62 -21.75
C GLY A 953 -2.91 -33.85 -20.63
N ASP A 954 -3.04 -34.37 -19.40
CA ASP A 954 -2.54 -33.86 -18.11
C ASP A 954 -1.00 -33.78 -17.99
N THR A 955 -0.27 -33.66 -19.10
CA THR A 955 1.20 -33.76 -19.15
C THR A 955 1.93 -32.40 -19.21
N ASP A 956 1.25 -31.30 -19.58
CA ASP A 956 1.92 -30.01 -19.85
C ASP A 956 1.88 -28.99 -18.69
N ALA A 957 0.98 -29.17 -17.70
CA ALA A 957 0.96 -28.35 -16.49
C ALA A 957 2.25 -28.48 -15.66
N THR A 958 3.01 -29.57 -15.83
CA THR A 958 4.28 -29.81 -15.16
C THR A 958 5.46 -29.02 -15.73
N ASP A 959 5.49 -28.76 -17.04
CA ASP A 959 6.60 -28.05 -17.68
C ASP A 959 6.41 -26.52 -17.61
N SER A 960 5.17 -26.04 -17.68
CA SER A 960 4.84 -24.64 -17.37
C SER A 960 5.17 -24.28 -15.91
N ARG A 961 4.80 -25.15 -14.95
CA ARG A 961 5.20 -25.00 -13.53
C ARG A 961 6.71 -25.16 -13.29
N ARG A 962 7.44 -25.87 -14.17
CA ARG A 962 8.91 -25.97 -14.09
C ARG A 962 9.59 -24.71 -14.59
N LYS A 963 9.05 -24.08 -15.64
CA LYS A 963 9.46 -22.75 -16.10
C LYS A 963 9.16 -21.70 -15.04
N GLU A 964 7.93 -21.67 -14.52
CA GLU A 964 7.56 -20.80 -13.39
C GLU A 964 8.50 -21.01 -12.20
N LYS A 965 8.78 -22.24 -11.75
CA LYS A 965 9.74 -22.48 -10.64
C LYS A 965 11.19 -22.11 -10.95
N GLN A 966 11.58 -22.05 -12.22
CA GLN A 966 12.90 -21.57 -12.64
C GLN A 966 12.95 -20.04 -12.74
N GLU A 967 11.83 -19.41 -13.09
CA GLU A 967 11.65 -17.97 -13.24
C GLU A 967 11.33 -17.30 -11.89
N GLU A 968 10.58 -17.94 -11.00
CA GLU A 968 10.21 -17.53 -9.62
C GLU A 968 11.43 -17.28 -8.73
N GLU A 969 12.57 -17.92 -9.00
CA GLU A 969 13.81 -17.64 -8.27
C GLU A 969 14.49 -16.34 -8.68
N VAL A 970 14.09 -15.78 -9.81
CA VAL A 970 14.53 -14.47 -10.29
C VAL A 970 13.43 -13.42 -10.07
N ASP A 971 12.20 -13.83 -9.72
CA ASP A 971 11.05 -13.02 -10.04
C ASP A 971 9.81 -13.23 -9.13
N TYR A 972 9.50 -12.23 -8.30
CA TYR A 972 8.12 -11.86 -7.95
C TYR A 972 7.77 -10.66 -8.85
N GLU A 973 6.63 -10.65 -9.55
CA GLU A 973 6.02 -9.52 -10.30
C GLU A 973 6.13 -9.59 -11.84
N SER A 974 5.30 -10.39 -12.49
CA SER A 974 4.88 -10.14 -13.86
C SER A 974 3.45 -9.61 -13.83
N GLU A 975 3.28 -8.28 -13.81
CA GLU A 975 2.13 -7.50 -14.33
C GLU A 975 2.21 -6.07 -13.73
N GLU A 976 3.06 -5.24 -14.35
CA GLU A 976 3.26 -3.81 -14.02
C GLU A 976 2.31 -2.88 -14.83
N GLY A 977 1.30 -3.42 -15.51
CA GLY A 977 0.58 -2.70 -16.57
C GLY A 977 -0.56 -1.77 -16.12
N GLU A 978 -1.43 -2.19 -15.20
CA GLU A 978 -2.66 -1.42 -14.92
C GLU A 978 -2.55 -0.42 -13.76
N GLU A 979 -1.68 -0.69 -12.77
CA GLU A 979 -1.65 0.09 -11.53
C GLU A 979 -0.53 1.14 -11.49
N ALA A 980 0.52 1.00 -12.32
CA ALA A 980 1.46 2.08 -12.58
C ALA A 980 0.76 3.28 -13.25
N ILE A 981 -0.35 3.04 -13.96
CA ILE A 981 -1.15 4.08 -14.62
C ILE A 981 -1.83 4.97 -13.58
N ASP A 982 -2.37 4.43 -12.49
CA ASP A 982 -2.98 5.27 -11.43
C ASP A 982 -1.91 6.13 -10.71
N GLU A 983 -0.71 5.59 -10.47
CA GLU A 983 0.42 6.33 -9.88
C GLU A 983 1.06 7.34 -10.86
N GLU A 984 1.06 7.06 -12.17
CA GLU A 984 1.50 7.98 -13.23
C GLU A 984 0.44 9.05 -13.55
N LEU A 985 -0.85 8.77 -13.39
CA LEU A 985 -1.93 9.75 -13.53
C LEU A 985 -1.87 10.79 -12.40
N GLU A 986 -1.46 10.40 -11.19
CA GLU A 986 -1.16 11.34 -10.10
C GLU A 986 0.14 12.15 -10.37
N ASP A 987 1.18 11.55 -10.98
CA ASP A 987 2.39 12.27 -11.43
C ASP A 987 2.05 13.41 -12.41
N VAL A 988 1.07 13.21 -13.29
CA VAL A 988 0.64 14.23 -14.26
C VAL A 988 -0.24 15.31 -13.59
N ALA A 989 -0.97 14.95 -12.54
CA ALA A 989 -1.83 15.88 -11.81
C ALA A 989 -1.04 16.86 -10.91
N GLU A 990 0.10 16.45 -10.33
CA GLU A 990 0.95 17.33 -9.51
C GLU A 990 2.10 18.01 -10.30
N GLY A 991 2.45 17.49 -11.49
CA GLY A 991 3.41 18.12 -12.41
C GLY A 991 2.79 19.07 -13.45
N GLY A 992 1.46 19.07 -13.57
CA GLY A 992 0.72 20.02 -14.39
C GLY A 992 0.42 21.30 -13.63
N GLN A 993 1.22 22.35 -13.82
CA GLN A 993 0.59 23.66 -13.80
C GLN A 993 -0.42 23.68 -14.94
N GLU A 994 -1.69 23.49 -14.59
CA GLU A 994 -2.77 24.00 -15.41
C GLU A 994 -2.52 25.50 -15.58
N GLU A 995 -2.12 25.92 -16.78
CA GLU A 995 -2.59 27.18 -17.32
C GLU A 995 -4.11 27.06 -17.51
N ALA A 996 -4.84 27.00 -16.38
CA ALA A 996 -6.21 27.43 -16.31
C ALA A 996 -6.17 28.95 -16.42
N GLY A 997 -6.15 29.43 -17.67
CA GLY A 997 -6.34 30.84 -17.97
C GLY A 997 -7.55 31.35 -17.21
N SER A 998 -7.29 32.28 -16.30
CA SER A 998 -8.29 33.12 -15.66
C SER A 998 -9.20 33.69 -16.74
N GLN A 999 -10.45 33.22 -16.80
CA GLN A 999 -11.48 33.99 -17.50
C GLN A 999 -11.72 35.25 -16.68
N GLU A 1000 -11.36 36.37 -17.28
CA GLU A 1000 -11.65 37.73 -16.84
C GLU A 1000 -13.13 37.87 -16.49
N ASN A 1001 -13.43 38.02 -15.20
CA ASN A 1001 -14.65 38.68 -14.77
C ASN A 1001 -14.28 40.15 -14.52
N SER A 1002 -14.43 40.98 -15.55
CA SER A 1002 -14.41 42.42 -15.41
C SER A 1002 -15.76 42.91 -14.89
N GLU A 1003 -15.74 43.37 -13.63
CA GLU A 1003 -16.39 44.58 -13.08
C GLU A 1003 -17.86 44.86 -13.41
N GLU A 1004 -18.70 44.84 -12.35
CA GLU A 1004 -19.48 46.03 -11.96
C GLU A 1004 -19.45 46.16 -10.43
N GLU A 1005 -18.91 47.28 -9.95
CA GLU A 1005 -18.82 47.71 -8.55
C GLU A 1005 -20.05 48.52 -8.09
N SER A 1006 -20.08 48.73 -6.77
CA SER A 1006 -20.89 49.67 -5.96
C SER A 1006 -22.20 49.09 -5.41
N GLY A 1007 -22.52 49.19 -4.12
CA GLY A 1007 -21.93 49.91 -2.99
C GLY A 1007 -23.06 50.14 -2.00
N GLU A 1008 -23.06 49.44 -0.86
CA GLU A 1008 -24.13 49.55 0.14
C GLU A 1008 -24.03 50.85 0.93
N SER A 1009 -25.17 51.56 1.04
CA SER A 1009 -25.46 52.47 2.14
C SER A 1009 -26.96 52.45 2.45
N GLN A 1010 -27.32 52.22 3.71
CA GLN A 1010 -28.65 52.51 4.28
C GLN A 1010 -28.70 53.99 4.72
N PRO A 1011 -29.88 54.65 4.74
CA PRO A 1011 -30.65 54.71 6.00
C PRO A 1011 -32.20 54.93 5.93
N ALA A 1012 -32.86 54.52 7.03
CA ALA A 1012 -33.94 55.17 7.82
C ALA A 1012 -35.37 55.46 7.28
N ASP A 1013 -36.33 54.65 7.75
CA ASP A 1013 -37.53 54.92 8.60
C ASP A 1013 -38.46 56.14 8.38
N GLN A 1014 -39.77 55.90 8.16
CA GLN A 1014 -40.89 56.59 8.86
C GLN A 1014 -42.26 55.92 8.63
N THR A 1015 -43.04 55.92 9.72
CA THR A 1015 -44.27 55.17 10.05
C THR A 1015 -45.55 55.89 9.62
N GLN A 1016 -46.64 55.14 9.30
CA GLN A 1016 -48.03 55.34 9.82
C GLN A 1016 -49.03 54.31 9.25
N SER A 1017 -49.73 53.61 10.15
CA SER A 1017 -50.97 52.81 9.96
C SER A 1017 -52.20 53.67 10.37
N PRO A 1018 -53.49 53.22 10.44
CA PRO A 1018 -54.09 51.88 10.19
C PRO A 1018 -55.54 51.85 9.55
N ASP A 1019 -56.03 50.61 9.34
CA ASP A 1019 -57.41 50.04 9.38
C ASP A 1019 -58.53 50.57 8.45
N ILE A 1020 -59.35 49.73 7.77
CA ILE A 1020 -60.23 48.69 8.31
C ILE A 1020 -60.38 47.48 7.33
N SER A 1021 -60.50 46.31 7.95
CA SER A 1021 -60.59 44.92 7.50
C SER A 1021 -61.61 44.53 6.41
N GLU A 1022 -61.12 43.78 5.42
CA GLU A 1022 -61.83 42.67 4.76
C GLU A 1022 -60.92 41.43 4.72
N GLU A 1023 -61.52 40.26 4.87
CA GLU A 1023 -60.92 38.94 5.08
C GLU A 1023 -59.92 38.54 3.99
N LEU A 1024 -58.63 38.81 4.25
CA LEU A 1024 -57.45 38.41 3.47
C LEU A 1024 -56.42 37.83 4.45
N GLU A 1025 -56.52 36.54 4.74
CA GLU A 1025 -55.46 35.83 5.47
C GLU A 1025 -55.03 34.59 4.66
N GLY A 1026 -53.95 34.75 3.88
CA GLY A 1026 -53.25 33.65 3.20
C GLY A 1026 -52.48 34.02 1.93
N ALA A 1027 -52.89 35.06 1.18
CA ALA A 1027 -52.43 35.28 -0.20
C ALA A 1027 -51.04 35.96 -0.37
N SER A 1028 -50.44 36.52 0.68
CA SER A 1028 -49.19 37.28 0.56
C SER A 1028 -47.94 36.40 0.48
N GLN A 1029 -47.89 35.25 1.17
CA GLN A 1029 -46.75 34.34 1.11
C GLN A 1029 -46.71 33.49 -0.18
N ASP A 1030 -47.88 33.06 -0.66
CA ASP A 1030 -47.97 32.17 -1.82
C ASP A 1030 -47.57 32.87 -3.13
N SER A 1031 -47.95 34.14 -3.30
CA SER A 1031 -47.55 34.96 -4.44
C SER A 1031 -46.05 35.24 -4.47
N MET A 1032 -45.44 35.48 -3.30
CA MET A 1032 -43.98 35.67 -3.16
C MET A 1032 -43.20 34.41 -3.55
N ARG A 1033 -43.68 33.21 -3.18
CA ARG A 1033 -43.01 31.95 -3.56
C ARG A 1033 -43.00 31.73 -5.07
N ILE A 1034 -44.14 31.93 -5.72
CA ILE A 1034 -44.27 31.79 -7.18
C ILE A 1034 -43.40 32.83 -7.89
N SER A 1035 -43.43 34.09 -7.44
CA SER A 1035 -42.58 35.14 -8.03
C SER A 1035 -41.09 34.85 -7.87
N THR A 1036 -40.67 34.25 -6.75
CA THR A 1036 -39.27 33.87 -6.51
C THR A 1036 -38.79 32.82 -7.52
N VAL A 1037 -39.62 31.80 -7.82
CA VAL A 1037 -39.27 30.77 -8.82
C VAL A 1037 -39.24 31.33 -10.24
N LEU A 1038 -40.20 32.19 -10.59
CA LEU A 1038 -40.25 32.83 -11.91
C LEU A 1038 -39.03 33.74 -12.17
N GLN A 1039 -38.49 34.38 -11.11
CA GLN A 1039 -37.30 35.23 -11.20
C GLN A 1039 -35.98 34.44 -11.41
N LEU A 1040 -35.94 33.12 -11.17
CA LEU A 1040 -34.72 32.33 -11.30
C LEU A 1040 -34.21 32.23 -12.75
N SER A 1041 -35.11 32.23 -13.73
CA SER A 1041 -34.74 32.10 -15.15
C SER A 1041 -35.88 32.52 -16.06
N SER A 1042 -35.53 33.22 -17.13
CA SER A 1042 -36.46 33.55 -18.23
C SER A 1042 -37.02 32.34 -18.97
N ALA A 1043 -36.46 31.14 -18.74
CA ALA A 1043 -36.96 29.88 -19.29
C ALA A 1043 -38.13 29.30 -18.49
N ILE A 1044 -38.45 29.80 -17.30
CA ILE A 1044 -39.60 29.35 -16.51
C ILE A 1044 -40.81 30.23 -16.82
N GLU A 1045 -41.92 29.63 -17.25
CA GLU A 1045 -43.15 30.35 -17.60
C GLU A 1045 -44.19 30.32 -16.46
N ASP A 1046 -44.35 29.19 -15.78
CA ASP A 1046 -45.36 28.99 -14.73
C ASP A 1046 -44.86 28.01 -13.66
N TYR A 1047 -45.28 28.22 -12.40
CA TYR A 1047 -44.99 27.33 -11.26
C TYR A 1047 -46.22 27.18 -10.37
N LYS A 1048 -46.60 25.93 -10.09
CA LYS A 1048 -47.73 25.56 -9.21
C LYS A 1048 -47.28 24.54 -8.19
N TYR A 1049 -47.90 24.54 -7.02
CA TYR A 1049 -47.61 23.58 -5.96
C TYR A 1049 -48.84 23.29 -5.11
N ASP A 1050 -48.79 22.20 -4.36
CA ASP A 1050 -49.86 21.80 -3.45
C ASP A 1050 -49.80 22.58 -2.13
N THR A 1051 -50.72 23.54 -1.94
CA THR A 1051 -50.85 24.35 -0.72
C THR A 1051 -51.41 23.60 0.49
N LYS A 1052 -52.08 22.46 0.31
CA LYS A 1052 -52.75 21.76 1.42
C LYS A 1052 -51.88 20.68 2.03
N ASN A 1053 -51.30 19.81 1.21
CA ASN A 1053 -50.55 18.64 1.68
C ASN A 1053 -49.07 18.63 1.24
N GLY A 1054 -48.66 19.55 0.35
CA GLY A 1054 -47.30 19.60 -0.17
C GLY A 1054 -46.87 18.36 -0.95
N LEU A 1055 -47.81 17.64 -1.58
CA LEU A 1055 -47.55 16.34 -2.20
C LEU A 1055 -47.05 16.43 -3.64
N TRP A 1056 -47.16 17.59 -4.29
CA TRP A 1056 -46.69 17.76 -5.65
C TRP A 1056 -46.30 19.22 -5.96
N CYS A 1057 -45.42 19.39 -6.94
CA CYS A 1057 -45.12 20.69 -7.56
C CYS A 1057 -44.97 20.55 -9.07
N GLU A 1058 -45.39 21.57 -9.80
CA GLU A 1058 -45.48 21.63 -11.26
C GLU A 1058 -44.68 22.84 -11.77
N LEU A 1059 -43.73 22.61 -12.68
CA LEU A 1059 -42.89 23.63 -13.31
C LEU A 1059 -43.08 23.59 -14.82
N THR A 1060 -43.35 24.74 -15.43
CA THR A 1060 -43.46 24.88 -16.89
C THR A 1060 -42.22 25.58 -17.44
N LEU A 1061 -41.43 24.89 -18.26
CA LEU A 1061 -40.21 25.38 -18.90
C LEU A 1061 -40.44 25.60 -20.39
N VAL A 1062 -39.98 26.74 -20.90
CA VAL A 1062 -40.01 27.07 -22.33
C VAL A 1062 -38.59 27.14 -22.84
N LEU A 1063 -38.25 26.24 -23.76
CA LEU A 1063 -36.92 26.16 -24.38
C LEU A 1063 -37.02 26.44 -25.88
N PRO A 1064 -36.00 27.09 -26.48
CA PRO A 1064 -35.94 27.32 -27.91
C PRO A 1064 -35.80 25.99 -28.67
N LEU A 1065 -36.38 25.91 -29.87
CA LEU A 1065 -36.37 24.70 -30.69
C LEU A 1065 -34.97 24.43 -31.28
N THR A 1066 -34.24 23.49 -30.69
CA THR A 1066 -32.98 22.94 -31.22
C THR A 1066 -33.24 21.82 -32.24
N LYS A 1067 -32.31 21.63 -33.19
CA LYS A 1067 -32.39 20.62 -34.27
C LYS A 1067 -32.24 19.17 -33.78
N VAL A 1068 -31.63 18.96 -32.62
CA VAL A 1068 -31.38 17.64 -32.01
C VAL A 1068 -32.45 17.34 -30.95
N HIS A 1069 -32.88 16.10 -30.84
CA HIS A 1069 -33.80 15.66 -29.79
C HIS A 1069 -33.15 15.83 -28.41
N PHE A 1070 -33.83 16.53 -27.50
CA PHE A 1070 -33.36 16.80 -26.15
C PHE A 1070 -34.15 15.95 -25.16
N ASP A 1071 -33.53 14.88 -24.64
CA ASP A 1071 -34.18 14.05 -23.61
C ASP A 1071 -34.03 14.70 -22.23
N LEU A 1072 -35.05 15.46 -21.83
CA LEU A 1072 -35.10 16.09 -20.51
C LEU A 1072 -35.28 15.05 -19.38
N THR A 1073 -35.80 13.86 -19.67
CA THR A 1073 -36.11 12.84 -18.66
C THR A 1073 -34.85 12.30 -18.00
N SER A 1074 -33.86 11.89 -18.79
CA SER A 1074 -32.56 11.42 -18.27
C SER A 1074 -31.83 12.50 -17.47
N VAL A 1075 -31.91 13.76 -17.91
CA VAL A 1075 -31.35 14.91 -17.19
C VAL A 1075 -32.02 15.07 -15.83
N VAL A 1076 -33.35 15.07 -15.77
CA VAL A 1076 -34.10 15.21 -14.51
C VAL A 1076 -33.80 14.04 -13.56
N VAL A 1077 -33.74 12.79 -14.05
CA VAL A 1077 -33.41 11.62 -13.22
C VAL A 1077 -32.00 11.73 -12.63
N LYS A 1078 -31.02 12.11 -13.46
CA LYS A 1078 -29.64 12.32 -13.00
C LYS A 1078 -29.55 13.43 -11.96
N GLN A 1079 -30.17 14.59 -12.23
CA GLN A 1079 -30.19 15.70 -11.29
C GLN A 1079 -30.94 15.36 -9.99
N ALA A 1080 -31.99 14.53 -10.04
CA ALA A 1080 -32.72 14.11 -8.84
C ALA A 1080 -31.91 13.14 -7.95
N GLN A 1081 -31.01 12.34 -8.53
CA GLN A 1081 -30.08 11.49 -7.77
C GLN A 1081 -28.96 12.32 -7.12
N ASP A 1082 -28.46 13.33 -7.84
CA ASP A 1082 -27.39 14.23 -7.36
C ASP A 1082 -27.91 15.26 -6.35
N ALA A 1083 -29.18 15.64 -6.41
CA ALA A 1083 -29.78 16.65 -5.55
C ALA A 1083 -29.95 16.16 -4.10
N VAL A 1084 -29.27 16.86 -3.18
CA VAL A 1084 -29.24 16.53 -1.75
C VAL A 1084 -30.05 17.53 -0.94
N ILE A 1085 -31.10 17.06 -0.27
CA ILE A 1085 -32.01 17.90 0.54
C ILE A 1085 -31.34 18.28 1.86
N MET A 1086 -30.83 17.27 2.57
CA MET A 1086 -30.07 17.44 3.79
C MET A 1086 -28.79 16.64 3.71
N GLU A 1087 -27.67 17.28 3.98
CA GLU A 1087 -26.38 16.62 4.17
C GLU A 1087 -25.61 17.28 5.29
N THR A 1088 -24.91 16.43 6.03
CA THR A 1088 -23.74 16.88 6.76
C THR A 1088 -22.56 16.73 5.81
N LYS A 1089 -21.84 17.83 5.55
CA LYS A 1089 -20.67 17.80 4.65
C LYS A 1089 -19.71 16.69 5.07
N GLY A 1090 -19.27 15.88 4.11
CA GLY A 1090 -18.31 14.79 4.35
C GLY A 1090 -18.90 13.51 4.96
N ILE A 1091 -20.20 13.43 5.26
CA ILE A 1091 -20.84 12.21 5.77
C ILE A 1091 -21.99 11.80 4.84
N THR A 1092 -21.95 10.57 4.34
CA THR A 1092 -23.02 10.00 3.51
C THR A 1092 -24.06 9.30 4.37
N ARG A 1093 -23.64 8.44 5.30
CA ARG A 1093 -24.56 7.61 6.09
C ARG A 1093 -24.12 7.49 7.54
N CYS A 1094 -25.09 7.28 8.43
CA CYS A 1094 -24.81 7.02 9.84
C CYS A 1094 -25.57 5.78 10.36
N LEU A 1095 -24.82 4.83 10.91
CA LEU A 1095 -25.26 3.56 11.47
C LEU A 1095 -25.06 3.54 13.00
N LEU A 1096 -25.87 2.75 13.69
CA LEU A 1096 -25.81 2.62 15.14
C LEU A 1096 -25.73 1.14 15.52
N ASN A 1097 -24.59 0.74 16.09
CA ASN A 1097 -24.25 -0.64 16.38
C ASN A 1097 -24.13 -0.88 17.89
N GLU A 1098 -24.53 -2.08 18.34
CA GLU A 1098 -24.31 -2.56 19.72
C GLU A 1098 -23.02 -3.38 19.78
N VAL A 1099 -22.02 -2.89 20.51
CA VAL A 1099 -20.74 -3.57 20.71
C VAL A 1099 -20.63 -4.03 22.16
N THR A 1100 -20.16 -5.26 22.37
CA THR A 1100 -19.93 -5.81 23.71
C THR A 1100 -18.48 -5.56 24.12
N ILE A 1101 -18.25 -4.80 25.20
CA ILE A 1101 -16.91 -4.51 25.73
C ILE A 1101 -16.35 -5.78 26.39
N LYS A 1102 -15.01 -5.88 26.54
CA LYS A 1102 -14.30 -6.94 27.28
C LYS A 1102 -14.85 -7.20 28.71
N GLU A 1103 -15.51 -6.22 29.33
CA GLU A 1103 -16.20 -6.35 30.63
C GLU A 1103 -17.61 -6.98 30.54
N GLY A 1104 -18.06 -7.41 29.35
CA GLY A 1104 -19.40 -7.95 29.12
C GLY A 1104 -20.52 -6.90 29.04
N LYS A 1105 -20.20 -5.61 29.19
CA LYS A 1105 -21.18 -4.50 29.07
C LYS A 1105 -21.43 -4.15 27.61
N LYS A 1106 -22.71 -3.96 27.25
CA LYS A 1106 -23.11 -3.49 25.92
C LYS A 1106 -22.99 -1.97 25.82
N GLN A 1107 -22.23 -1.50 24.83
CA GLN A 1107 -22.06 -0.09 24.49
C GLN A 1107 -22.63 0.18 23.10
N MET A 1108 -23.39 1.26 22.95
CA MET A 1108 -23.81 1.76 21.65
C MET A 1108 -22.65 2.53 21.01
N VAL A 1109 -22.35 2.24 19.75
CA VAL A 1109 -21.35 2.94 18.94
C VAL A 1109 -22.03 3.48 17.69
N LEU A 1110 -21.79 4.76 17.41
CA LEU A 1110 -22.24 5.46 16.21
C LEU A 1110 -21.15 5.31 15.14
N ASN A 1111 -21.48 4.67 14.02
CA ASN A 1111 -20.56 4.50 12.89
C ASN A 1111 -21.02 5.43 11.75
N THR A 1112 -20.13 6.23 11.19
CA THR A 1112 -20.42 7.07 10.01
C THR A 1112 -19.68 6.54 8.80
N GLU A 1113 -20.33 6.60 7.64
CA GLU A 1113 -19.69 6.49 6.32
C GLU A 1113 -19.33 7.92 5.89
N GLY A 1114 -18.05 8.20 5.78
CA GLY A 1114 -17.51 9.55 5.64
C GLY A 1114 -17.02 10.17 6.95
N ILE A 1115 -16.20 11.21 6.81
CA ILE A 1115 -15.40 11.81 7.88
C ILE A 1115 -15.69 13.30 7.98
N ASN A 1116 -16.07 13.72 9.18
CA ASN A 1116 -16.19 15.12 9.56
C ASN A 1116 -16.16 15.23 11.10
N MET A 1117 -14.95 15.34 11.66
CA MET A 1117 -14.79 15.40 13.12
C MET A 1117 -15.32 16.70 13.73
N HIS A 1118 -15.20 17.82 13.01
CA HIS A 1118 -15.64 19.14 13.46
C HIS A 1118 -17.16 19.18 13.74
N GLU A 1119 -17.96 18.52 12.91
CA GLU A 1119 -19.41 18.43 13.17
C GLU A 1119 -19.70 17.54 14.38
N MET A 1120 -18.95 16.45 14.55
CA MET A 1120 -19.14 15.54 15.69
C MET A 1120 -18.80 16.21 17.02
N PHE A 1121 -17.84 17.15 17.04
CA PHE A 1121 -17.49 17.92 18.24
C PHE A 1121 -18.63 18.77 18.79
N LYS A 1122 -19.57 19.21 17.95
CA LYS A 1122 -20.78 19.93 18.39
C LYS A 1122 -21.71 19.06 19.25
N HIS A 1123 -21.53 17.74 19.23
CA HIS A 1123 -22.38 16.76 19.92
C HIS A 1123 -21.69 16.07 21.11
N ALA A 1124 -20.78 16.79 21.78
CA ALA A 1124 -20.07 16.32 22.99
C ALA A 1124 -20.98 15.93 24.17
N ASP A 1125 -22.23 16.41 24.18
CA ASP A 1125 -23.24 16.09 25.19
C ASP A 1125 -23.87 14.70 25.01
N ILE A 1126 -23.71 14.10 23.82
CA ILE A 1126 -24.26 12.80 23.45
C ILE A 1126 -23.15 11.78 23.22
N LEU A 1127 -22.05 12.19 22.58
CA LEU A 1127 -20.96 11.35 22.12
C LEU A 1127 -19.71 11.46 23.00
N ASP A 1128 -19.00 10.34 23.17
CA ASP A 1128 -17.72 10.31 23.88
C ASP A 1128 -16.56 10.62 22.92
N LEU A 1129 -16.22 11.91 22.80
CA LEU A 1129 -15.22 12.41 21.85
C LEU A 1129 -13.79 11.97 22.19
N ASN A 1130 -13.50 11.67 23.47
CA ASN A 1130 -12.17 11.21 23.88
C ASN A 1130 -11.85 9.80 23.35
N ARG A 1131 -12.87 9.07 22.89
CA ARG A 1131 -12.75 7.73 22.31
C ARG A 1131 -13.22 7.69 20.85
N LEU A 1132 -13.25 8.85 20.18
CA LEU A 1132 -13.51 8.94 18.74
C LEU A 1132 -12.41 8.21 17.97
N TYR A 1133 -12.82 7.39 17.01
CA TYR A 1133 -11.92 6.67 16.12
C TYR A 1133 -12.28 6.96 14.66
N SER A 1134 -11.27 7.10 13.81
CA SER A 1134 -11.42 7.18 12.35
C SER A 1134 -10.37 6.29 11.69
N ASN A 1135 -10.70 5.71 10.54
CA ASN A 1135 -9.78 4.89 9.75
C ASN A 1135 -8.93 5.71 8.76
N GLU A 1136 -9.21 7.00 8.58
CA GLU A 1136 -8.38 7.90 7.78
C GLU A 1136 -7.26 8.50 8.63
N VAL A 1137 -6.03 8.09 8.31
CA VAL A 1137 -4.83 8.43 9.07
C VAL A 1137 -4.52 9.93 8.98
N HIS A 1138 -4.62 10.53 7.79
CA HIS A 1138 -4.35 11.97 7.57
C HIS A 1138 -5.32 12.88 8.34
N ALA A 1139 -6.62 12.56 8.37
CA ALA A 1139 -7.59 13.31 9.17
C ALA A 1139 -7.30 13.23 10.68
N MET A 1140 -6.85 12.06 11.16
CA MET A 1140 -6.45 11.88 12.56
C MET A 1140 -5.15 12.62 12.89
N ALA A 1141 -4.16 12.60 11.99
CA ALA A 1141 -2.88 13.30 12.14
C ALA A 1141 -3.07 14.82 12.22
N SER A 1142 -3.90 15.38 11.33
CA SER A 1142 -4.19 16.82 11.30
C SER A 1142 -5.01 17.30 12.49
N THR A 1143 -5.90 16.47 13.03
CA THR A 1143 -6.79 16.86 14.15
C THR A 1143 -6.18 16.59 15.53
N TYR A 1144 -5.56 15.43 15.74
CA TYR A 1144 -5.07 14.97 17.05
C TYR A 1144 -3.54 14.88 17.15
N GLY A 1145 -2.82 15.00 16.04
CA GLY A 1145 -1.36 14.91 15.96
C GLY A 1145 -0.85 13.53 15.53
N ILE A 1146 0.45 13.48 15.23
CA ILE A 1146 1.11 12.32 14.61
C ILE A 1146 1.13 11.07 15.51
N GLU A 1147 1.22 11.25 16.83
CA GLU A 1147 1.20 10.13 17.80
C GLU A 1147 -0.11 9.34 17.76
N VAL A 1148 -1.22 10.00 17.46
CA VAL A 1148 -2.51 9.31 17.29
C VAL A 1148 -2.55 8.58 15.95
N ALA A 1149 -1.97 9.17 14.91
CA ALA A 1149 -1.85 8.53 13.59
C ALA A 1149 -1.09 7.21 13.68
N LEU A 1150 0.03 7.15 14.42
CA LEU A 1150 0.79 5.92 14.69
C LEU A 1150 -0.09 4.78 15.23
N ARG A 1151 -0.90 5.07 16.25
CA ARG A 1151 -1.79 4.07 16.88
C ARG A 1151 -2.95 3.67 15.97
N VAL A 1152 -3.41 4.57 15.11
CA VAL A 1152 -4.41 4.26 14.09
C VAL A 1152 -3.84 3.32 13.05
N ILE A 1153 -2.61 3.56 12.57
CA ILE A 1153 -1.91 2.66 11.63
C ILE A 1153 -1.74 1.26 12.24
N GLU A 1154 -1.22 1.17 13.47
CA GLU A 1154 -1.06 -0.11 14.18
C GLU A 1154 -2.39 -0.87 14.29
N LYS A 1155 -3.46 -0.18 14.68
CA LYS A 1155 -4.78 -0.77 14.84
C LYS A 1155 -5.39 -1.21 13.51
N GLU A 1156 -5.31 -0.40 12.46
CA GLU A 1156 -5.86 -0.73 11.15
C GLU A 1156 -5.16 -1.95 10.54
N ILE A 1157 -3.82 -2.02 10.61
CA ILE A 1157 -3.07 -3.18 10.11
C ILE A 1157 -3.43 -4.43 10.92
N LYS A 1158 -3.55 -4.31 12.25
CA LYS A 1158 -3.97 -5.41 13.11
C LYS A 1158 -5.39 -5.89 12.79
N ASP A 1159 -6.33 -4.97 12.58
CA ASP A 1159 -7.73 -5.28 12.26
C ASP A 1159 -7.83 -6.00 10.90
N VAL A 1160 -6.98 -5.64 9.92
CA VAL A 1160 -6.86 -6.36 8.63
C VAL A 1160 -6.46 -7.82 8.84
N PHE A 1161 -5.41 -8.11 9.62
CA PHE A 1161 -4.95 -9.47 9.86
C PHE A 1161 -5.90 -10.28 10.77
N ALA A 1162 -6.55 -9.62 11.74
CA ALA A 1162 -7.45 -10.26 12.69
C ALA A 1162 -8.66 -10.94 12.01
N VAL A 1163 -9.15 -10.40 10.88
CA VAL A 1163 -10.23 -11.00 10.09
C VAL A 1163 -9.87 -12.40 9.59
N TYR A 1164 -8.59 -12.64 9.28
CA TYR A 1164 -8.09 -13.92 8.78
C TYR A 1164 -7.62 -14.87 9.90
N GLY A 1165 -7.74 -14.48 11.17
CA GLY A 1165 -7.22 -15.24 12.31
C GLY A 1165 -5.70 -15.27 12.38
N ILE A 1166 -5.03 -14.30 11.73
CA ILE A 1166 -3.58 -14.13 11.76
C ILE A 1166 -3.26 -13.14 12.87
N GLU A 1167 -2.42 -13.54 13.82
CA GLU A 1167 -1.94 -12.67 14.88
C GLU A 1167 -0.50 -12.24 14.56
N VAL A 1168 -0.32 -10.94 14.29
CA VAL A 1168 1.01 -10.32 14.16
C VAL A 1168 1.35 -9.61 15.47
N ASP A 1169 2.60 -9.76 15.93
CA ASP A 1169 3.05 -9.12 17.16
C ASP A 1169 3.05 -7.58 17.01
N PRO A 1170 2.52 -6.82 17.98
CA PRO A 1170 2.41 -5.37 17.87
C PRO A 1170 3.77 -4.65 17.79
N ARG A 1171 4.89 -5.26 18.21
CA ARG A 1171 6.21 -4.62 18.12
C ARG A 1171 6.64 -4.39 16.68
N HIS A 1172 6.33 -5.33 15.79
CA HIS A 1172 6.58 -5.16 14.35
C HIS A 1172 5.70 -4.05 13.77
N LEU A 1173 4.41 -4.03 14.13
CA LEU A 1173 3.46 -3.03 13.64
C LEU A 1173 3.83 -1.61 14.11
N SER A 1174 4.26 -1.48 15.37
CA SER A 1174 4.75 -0.23 15.95
C SER A 1174 6.01 0.25 15.24
N LEU A 1175 6.98 -0.64 14.96
CA LEU A 1175 8.20 -0.25 14.23
C LEU A 1175 7.89 0.29 12.83
N VAL A 1176 6.96 -0.34 12.11
CA VAL A 1176 6.54 0.14 10.78
C VAL A 1176 5.81 1.47 10.88
N ALA A 1177 4.88 1.62 11.82
CA ALA A 1177 4.18 2.89 12.02
C ALA A 1177 5.17 4.02 12.35
N ASP A 1178 6.13 3.78 13.25
CA ASP A 1178 7.15 4.76 13.64
C ASP A 1178 8.04 5.15 12.45
N TYR A 1179 8.46 4.19 11.63
CA TYR A 1179 9.20 4.47 10.40
C TYR A 1179 8.36 5.28 9.38
N MET A 1180 7.06 5.05 9.29
CA MET A 1180 6.20 5.84 8.38
C MET A 1180 5.98 7.27 8.86
N CYS A 1181 6.24 7.58 10.13
CA CYS A 1181 5.90 8.86 10.76
C CYS A 1181 7.06 9.57 11.45
N PHE A 1182 8.31 9.07 11.35
CA PHE A 1182 9.45 9.61 12.11
C PHE A 1182 9.79 11.07 11.78
N GLU A 1183 9.41 11.57 10.59
CA GLU A 1183 9.58 12.98 10.20
C GLU A 1183 8.41 13.89 10.64
N GLY A 1184 7.40 13.34 11.32
CA GLY A 1184 6.20 14.08 11.71
C GLY A 1184 5.12 14.16 10.63
N VAL A 1185 5.29 13.44 9.50
CA VAL A 1185 4.33 13.31 8.40
C VAL A 1185 4.12 11.84 8.11
N TYR A 1186 2.90 11.45 7.73
CA TYR A 1186 2.57 10.09 7.31
C TYR A 1186 3.08 9.82 5.89
N LYS A 1187 4.15 9.04 5.78
CA LYS A 1187 4.83 8.73 4.53
C LYS A 1187 4.46 7.35 3.96
N PRO A 1188 4.22 7.25 2.64
CA PRO A 1188 4.08 5.97 1.97
C PRO A 1188 5.42 5.23 1.82
N LEU A 1189 5.36 3.91 1.71
CA LEU A 1189 6.49 3.02 1.39
C LEU A 1189 6.56 2.75 -0.12
N ASN A 1190 6.72 3.83 -0.91
CA ASN A 1190 6.78 3.80 -2.37
C ASN A 1190 8.01 4.58 -2.89
N ARG A 1191 8.09 4.79 -4.21
CA ARG A 1191 9.15 5.58 -4.86
C ARG A 1191 9.26 7.04 -4.39
N PHE A 1192 8.20 7.62 -3.84
CA PHE A 1192 8.22 8.97 -3.28
C PHE A 1192 8.75 8.95 -1.84
N GLY A 1193 8.36 7.95 -1.05
CA GLY A 1193 8.88 7.76 0.30
C GLY A 1193 10.41 7.60 0.32
N ILE A 1194 10.94 6.76 -0.57
CA ILE A 1194 12.38 6.46 -0.60
C ILE A 1194 13.28 7.62 -1.04
N GLN A 1195 12.73 8.66 -1.67
CA GLN A 1195 13.48 9.88 -2.05
C GLN A 1195 14.06 10.60 -0.82
N SER A 1196 13.42 10.45 0.33
CA SER A 1196 13.89 11.05 1.58
C SER A 1196 15.07 10.33 2.24
N ASN A 1197 15.33 9.07 1.86
CA ASN A 1197 16.46 8.31 2.40
C ASN A 1197 17.79 8.92 1.95
N SER A 1198 18.83 8.88 2.80
CA SER A 1198 20.08 9.57 2.45
C SER A 1198 20.97 8.82 1.46
N SER A 1199 20.85 7.49 1.34
CA SER A 1199 21.71 6.66 0.48
C SER A 1199 21.22 6.66 -0.98
N PRO A 1200 21.95 7.29 -1.93
CA PRO A 1200 21.57 7.31 -3.33
C PRO A 1200 21.64 5.92 -3.97
N LEU A 1201 22.56 5.05 -3.54
CA LEU A 1201 22.64 3.69 -4.08
C LEU A 1201 21.45 2.83 -3.65
N GLN A 1202 20.95 3.01 -2.43
CA GLN A 1202 19.72 2.35 -2.01
C GLN A 1202 18.54 2.76 -2.91
N GLN A 1203 18.39 4.06 -3.18
CA GLN A 1203 17.37 4.59 -4.09
C GLN A 1203 17.49 3.99 -5.50
N MET A 1204 18.71 3.93 -6.05
CA MET A 1204 18.96 3.35 -7.39
C MET A 1204 18.65 1.84 -7.45
N THR A 1205 18.80 1.10 -6.35
CA THR A 1205 18.47 -0.33 -6.30
C THR A 1205 16.97 -0.61 -6.15
N PHE A 1206 16.18 0.40 -5.79
CA PHE A 1206 14.73 0.31 -5.69
C PHE A 1206 14.10 0.34 -7.08
N GLU A 1207 13.74 1.51 -7.60
CA GLU A 1207 13.02 1.71 -8.89
C GLU A 1207 13.55 2.95 -9.59
N THR A 1208 13.36 3.08 -10.92
CA THR A 1208 13.76 4.27 -11.70
C THR A 1208 15.21 4.73 -11.46
N SER A 1209 16.17 3.79 -11.60
CA SER A 1209 17.59 3.99 -11.27
C SER A 1209 18.21 5.24 -11.90
N TYR A 1210 17.84 5.56 -13.15
CA TYR A 1210 18.40 6.72 -13.86
C TYR A 1210 17.91 8.05 -13.28
N LYS A 1211 16.64 8.13 -12.86
CA LYS A 1211 16.08 9.34 -12.24
C LYS A 1211 16.86 9.71 -10.98
N PHE A 1212 17.11 8.75 -10.10
CA PHE A 1212 17.89 8.97 -8.89
C PHE A 1212 19.37 9.22 -9.17
N LEU A 1213 19.96 8.55 -10.16
CA LEU A 1213 21.34 8.81 -10.57
C LEU A 1213 21.52 10.24 -11.09
N LYS A 1214 20.57 10.73 -11.91
CA LYS A 1214 20.56 12.10 -12.40
C LYS A 1214 20.44 13.11 -11.25
N GLN A 1215 19.50 12.90 -10.34
CA GLN A 1215 19.28 13.77 -9.18
C GLN A 1215 20.51 13.80 -8.25
N ALA A 1216 21.08 12.63 -7.94
CA ALA A 1216 22.28 12.50 -7.13
C ALA A 1216 23.48 13.22 -7.75
N THR A 1217 23.64 13.15 -9.08
CA THR A 1217 24.72 13.82 -9.80
C THR A 1217 24.52 15.35 -9.82
N MET A 1218 23.29 15.84 -10.02
CA MET A 1218 22.99 17.27 -10.00
C MET A 1218 23.21 17.91 -8.62
N LEU A 1219 22.87 17.18 -7.55
CA LEU A 1219 23.08 17.61 -6.16
C LEU A 1219 24.51 17.33 -5.66
N GLY A 1220 25.25 16.45 -6.35
CA GLY A 1220 26.53 15.87 -5.96
C GLY A 1220 26.49 15.22 -4.58
N SER A 1221 25.44 14.44 -4.36
CA SER A 1221 25.28 13.67 -3.13
C SER A 1221 26.38 12.62 -3.02
N TYR A 1222 26.85 12.41 -1.79
CA TYR A 1222 27.86 11.39 -1.46
C TYR A 1222 27.18 10.25 -0.70
N ASP A 1223 27.47 9.00 -1.08
CA ASP A 1223 27.00 7.83 -0.35
C ASP A 1223 28.03 7.41 0.71
N ARG A 1224 27.58 7.23 1.95
CA ARG A 1224 28.43 6.80 3.08
C ARG A 1224 28.70 5.30 3.11
N LEU A 1225 28.05 4.52 2.23
CA LEU A 1225 28.15 3.06 2.16
C LEU A 1225 27.84 2.42 3.53
N SER A 1226 26.77 2.88 4.15
CA SER A 1226 26.22 2.35 5.41
C SER A 1226 24.99 1.48 5.17
N SER A 1227 24.15 1.81 4.19
CA SER A 1227 22.96 1.01 3.85
C SER A 1227 23.37 -0.39 3.36
N PRO A 1228 22.57 -1.44 3.67
CA PRO A 1228 22.86 -2.78 3.17
C PRO A 1228 22.95 -2.85 1.65
N SER A 1229 22.02 -2.21 0.93
CA SER A 1229 22.07 -2.14 -0.54
C SER A 1229 23.36 -1.51 -1.07
N ALA A 1230 23.81 -0.38 -0.51
CA ALA A 1230 25.06 0.26 -0.92
C ALA A 1230 26.28 -0.64 -0.65
N CYS A 1231 26.30 -1.31 0.50
CA CYS A 1231 27.35 -2.27 0.85
C CYS A 1231 27.40 -3.43 -0.15
N LEU A 1232 26.25 -3.97 -0.55
CA LEU A 1232 26.15 -5.08 -1.50
C LEU A 1232 26.58 -4.68 -2.92
N VAL A 1233 26.24 -3.46 -3.38
CA VAL A 1233 26.69 -2.93 -4.68
C VAL A 1233 28.22 -2.89 -4.75
N VAL A 1234 28.87 -2.39 -3.68
CA VAL A 1234 30.33 -2.22 -3.64
C VAL A 1234 31.06 -3.52 -3.25
N GLY A 1235 30.38 -4.48 -2.63
CA GLY A 1235 30.98 -5.71 -2.10
C GLY A 1235 31.62 -5.54 -0.73
N LYS A 1236 31.14 -4.58 0.07
CA LYS A 1236 31.55 -4.35 1.46
C LYS A 1236 30.69 -5.18 2.42
N VAL A 1237 31.25 -5.54 3.57
CA VAL A 1237 30.50 -6.21 4.65
C VAL A 1237 29.40 -5.26 5.15
N VAL A 1238 28.18 -5.78 5.27
CA VAL A 1238 27.01 -5.04 5.76
C VAL A 1238 27.15 -4.77 7.25
N LYS A 1239 26.85 -3.53 7.69
CA LYS A 1239 26.90 -3.10 9.10
C LYS A 1239 25.67 -3.54 9.90
N GLY A 1240 25.34 -4.82 9.85
CA GLY A 1240 24.22 -5.43 10.58
C GLY A 1240 24.58 -6.85 11.04
N GLY A 1241 23.93 -7.32 12.10
CA GLY A 1241 24.20 -8.62 12.73
C GLY A 1241 25.67 -8.76 13.13
N THR A 1242 26.32 -9.79 12.60
CA THR A 1242 27.74 -10.09 12.87
C THR A 1242 28.71 -9.07 12.28
N GLY A 1243 28.28 -8.23 11.33
CA GLY A 1243 29.11 -7.18 10.72
C GLY A 1243 29.09 -5.83 11.47
N LEU A 1244 28.40 -5.74 12.62
CA LEU A 1244 28.28 -4.50 13.39
C LEU A 1244 29.56 -4.14 14.17
N PHE A 1245 30.38 -5.14 14.53
CA PHE A 1245 31.60 -4.95 15.31
C PHE A 1245 32.81 -5.58 14.63
N ASP A 1246 33.99 -5.05 14.92
CA ASP A 1246 35.25 -5.60 14.43
C ASP A 1246 35.88 -6.51 15.50
N LEU A 1247 36.27 -7.71 15.09
CA LEU A 1247 37.08 -8.60 15.94
C LEU A 1247 38.54 -8.21 15.86
N LYS A 1248 39.14 -7.92 17.02
CA LYS A 1248 40.58 -7.66 17.16
C LYS A 1248 41.18 -8.76 18.01
N GLN A 1249 42.19 -9.44 17.49
CA GLN A 1249 42.99 -10.37 18.27
C GLN A 1249 43.93 -9.55 19.17
N PRO A 1250 43.90 -9.72 20.51
CA PRO A 1250 44.91 -9.13 21.38
C PRO A 1250 46.24 -9.81 21.05
N LEU A 1251 47.20 -9.01 20.55
CA LEU A 1251 48.56 -9.45 20.20
C LEU A 1251 49.43 -9.58 21.44
#